data_AF-A0AAD6WN45-F1
#
_entry.id   AF-A0AAD6WN45-F1
#
_cell.length_a   1.000
_cell.length_b   1.000
_cell.length_c   1.000
_cell.angle_alpha   90.00
_cell.angle_beta   90.00
_cell.angle_gamma   90.00
#
_symmetry.space_group_name_H-M   'P 1'
#
loop_
_entity.id
_entity.type
_entity.pdbx_description
1 polymer ?
#
loop_
_entity_poly.entity_id
_entity_poly.type
_entity_poly.pdbx_seq_one_letter_code
_entity_poly.pdbx_strand_id
1 'polypeptide(L)'
;MMQELQHDAPAASPYLDSDFDLPRSAYVTHDSPSLNSRAEPYHDDPEGYPPPSASNSTTFLPISSSKAPEPISPGVTSPSKTRRLVVCAVLAVVIVAAVMLPIYFLDVKKHDSATTSGSSTSGGTSTDGQGTGSQQSHIGAVIGGDGSTVVTADGDTFIYNNPFGGYWIADPDNPFASGARPNSWTPALNESWTWGVDRIHGVNLGGFVVLEPFITPALFQPYPSAGDEWDLSTLMRVDGTLEAKLEEHYATFITEQDIAQIAGAGLNWVRLPIPFWAVSTWSDIGVQGDGTSEGEPFLEGVAWKYIVRLLGWARKYGIRVNIDLHTVPGSQNGYNHSGKRGQINFLNGIMGTANAQRTLDYIRIIAEFISQPEYQDVVGMFGVVNEALLSAIGRPQLSAFYYEVHNTIRSITGFGEGKGPYISMHDGFDGLQSWAGFLTGSDRIILDTHPYFSFGGQPNNQPIATSEDPATAGGPWPGSACSGWGPGMNTSRQAFGVTVAGEFSNGYNDCGLYLTGVNGSQSYGGDCSLWEDSSTWNTSVKAGVMQFALASMDALGDWFFWTWKIGNATDGVVRSPLWSYQLGLEGGWMPTDPRSALGKCEEVGVTGTSFDGTYSAWQTGGAGAGTIDASETAVYGTWPPATISNVPANALTLVPTYTATGSVPTLTYITPTPTGSAAMVTPTVSIWNGWFDSADTAQAMTAVAGCTYPDAWRALDSPAPTAVCNWT
;
A
#
# COMPACT_ATOMS: atom_id res chain seq x y z
N MET A 1 2.98 52.37 33.19
CA MET A 1 2.09 52.59 34.35
C MET A 1 1.75 51.19 34.86
N MET A 2 2.52 50.58 35.78
CA MET A 2 2.54 50.81 37.24
C MET A 2 1.11 50.92 37.79
N GLN A 3 0.62 50.09 38.73
CA GLN A 3 1.26 49.58 39.97
C GLN A 3 0.32 48.53 40.63
N GLU A 4 0.80 47.36 41.12
CA GLU A 4 1.10 47.00 42.54
C GLU A 4 -0.11 46.46 43.37
N LEU A 5 -0.04 45.54 44.35
CA LEU A 5 1.02 45.13 45.31
C LEU A 5 0.59 43.86 46.13
N GLN A 6 1.59 43.23 46.79
CA GLN A 6 1.63 42.51 48.11
C GLN A 6 2.24 41.08 48.04
N HIS A 7 3.20 40.63 48.87
CA HIS A 7 3.95 41.17 50.04
C HIS A 7 5.20 40.29 50.37
N ASP A 8 6.23 40.88 51.02
CA ASP A 8 7.54 40.38 51.53
C ASP A 8 7.47 39.40 52.74
N ALA A 9 8.28 38.32 52.90
CA ALA A 9 9.69 38.12 53.42
C ALA A 9 9.88 38.22 54.98
N PRO A 10 10.97 37.74 55.69
CA PRO A 10 12.11 36.81 55.39
C PRO A 10 12.67 35.87 56.55
N ALA A 11 13.69 35.04 56.18
CA ALA A 11 14.94 34.60 56.88
C ALA A 11 15.03 33.50 57.99
N ALA A 12 15.79 32.41 57.73
CA ALA A 12 17.14 32.08 58.31
C ALA A 12 17.67 30.66 57.93
N SER A 13 18.99 30.55 57.68
CA SER A 13 19.84 29.37 57.28
C SER A 13 20.50 28.68 58.52
N PRO A 14 21.37 27.62 58.51
CA PRO A 14 22.09 26.91 57.40
C PRO A 14 22.33 25.37 57.51
N TYR A 15 23.14 24.84 56.55
CA TYR A 15 23.78 23.51 56.37
C TYR A 15 22.92 22.45 55.62
N LEU A 16 23.34 21.77 54.53
CA LEU A 16 24.64 21.30 54.01
C LEU A 16 24.57 21.10 52.47
N ASP A 17 25.73 21.12 51.80
CA ASP A 17 25.94 21.27 50.35
C ASP A 17 26.59 20.00 49.73
N SER A 18 26.20 19.62 48.52
CA SER A 18 27.03 18.81 47.58
C SER A 18 26.43 18.79 46.17
N ASP A 19 26.87 19.75 45.35
CA ASP A 19 26.74 19.78 43.89
C ASP A 19 27.70 18.78 43.21
N PHE A 20 27.27 18.21 42.07
CA PHE A 20 28.15 17.59 41.07
C PHE A 20 27.84 18.16 39.70
N ASP A 21 28.78 18.98 39.21
CA ASP A 21 28.84 19.57 37.88
C ASP A 21 29.91 18.82 37.07
N LEU A 22 29.63 18.48 35.81
CA LEU A 22 30.51 17.68 34.93
C LEU A 22 31.34 18.59 34.00
N PRO A 23 32.68 18.42 33.89
CA PRO A 23 33.47 19.24 32.99
C PRO A 23 33.91 18.51 31.70
N ARG A 24 33.94 19.29 30.61
CA ARG A 24 34.74 19.09 29.40
C ARG A 24 36.24 19.24 29.72
N SER A 25 37.13 18.52 29.01
CA SER A 25 38.34 19.08 28.37
C SER A 25 39.23 18.02 27.71
N ALA A 26 40.01 18.46 26.72
CA ALA A 26 41.00 17.70 25.98
C ALA A 26 42.41 18.33 26.13
N TYR A 27 43.44 17.48 25.94
CA TYR A 27 44.81 17.72 25.43
C TYR A 27 46.01 18.19 26.32
N VAL A 28 47.10 17.38 26.23
CA VAL A 28 48.56 17.71 25.94
C VAL A 28 49.67 17.46 27.02
N THR A 29 50.53 16.43 26.72
CA THR A 29 52.04 16.25 26.82
C THR A 29 52.80 16.38 28.16
N HIS A 30 53.97 15.76 28.47
CA HIS A 30 55.26 15.41 27.81
C HIS A 30 55.93 14.23 28.60
N ASP A 31 56.90 13.38 28.16
CA ASP A 31 58.27 13.67 27.69
C ASP A 31 59.04 12.41 27.17
N SER A 32 60.12 12.67 26.38
CA SER A 32 60.96 11.73 25.58
C SER A 32 62.26 11.23 26.27
N PRO A 33 63.15 10.42 25.61
CA PRO A 33 64.21 11.02 24.76
C PRO A 33 64.65 10.27 23.47
N SER A 34 65.13 11.11 22.54
CA SER A 34 65.90 11.04 21.28
C SER A 34 66.44 9.73 20.65
N LEU A 35 66.34 9.65 19.30
CA LEU A 35 67.46 9.83 18.33
C LEU A 35 66.97 9.90 16.86
N ASN A 36 67.61 10.77 16.07
CA ASN A 36 67.34 11.14 14.66
C ASN A 36 67.36 9.98 13.64
N SER A 37 66.46 9.98 12.66
CA SER A 37 66.80 10.29 11.24
C SER A 37 65.62 10.11 10.25
N ARG A 38 65.45 11.15 9.43
CA ARG A 38 64.99 11.25 8.03
C ARG A 38 63.93 10.26 7.47
N ALA A 39 62.81 10.84 7.03
CA ALA A 39 61.67 10.22 6.35
C ALA A 39 61.85 10.06 4.82
N GLU A 40 61.30 8.97 4.29
CA GLU A 40 60.72 8.70 2.94
C GLU A 40 59.96 7.35 3.07
N PRO A 41 58.71 7.14 2.60
CA PRO A 41 57.96 5.89 2.85
C PRO A 41 57.76 5.02 1.59
N TYR A 42 58.14 3.73 1.66
CA TYR A 42 57.59 2.66 0.80
C TYR A 42 57.88 1.24 1.36
N HIS A 43 56.86 0.35 1.31
CA HIS A 43 56.85 -1.12 1.52
C HIS A 43 57.28 -1.69 2.89
N ASP A 44 56.84 -2.84 3.40
CA ASP A 44 55.88 -3.91 3.02
C ASP A 44 55.51 -4.70 4.31
N ASP A 45 54.41 -5.46 4.21
CA ASP A 45 53.85 -6.57 5.02
C ASP A 45 54.81 -7.48 5.86
N PRO A 46 54.34 -8.24 6.89
CA PRO A 46 53.70 -9.56 6.63
C PRO A 46 52.66 -10.15 7.61
N GLU A 47 51.65 -10.76 6.98
CA GLU A 47 51.06 -12.13 7.13
C GLU A 47 50.35 -12.64 8.40
N GLY A 48 49.14 -13.21 8.17
CA GLY A 48 48.62 -14.35 8.95
C GLY A 48 47.12 -14.73 8.79
N TYR A 49 46.77 -15.45 7.70
CA TYR A 49 45.59 -16.30 7.41
C TYR A 49 44.29 -15.73 6.76
N PRO A 50 43.64 -16.48 5.83
CA PRO A 50 42.75 -15.95 4.78
C PRO A 50 41.24 -16.22 5.00
N PRO A 51 40.34 -15.41 4.40
CA PRO A 51 38.90 -15.70 4.30
C PRO A 51 38.53 -16.42 2.97
N PRO A 52 37.36 -17.10 2.90
CA PRO A 52 36.95 -17.90 1.74
C PRO A 52 36.54 -17.05 0.54
N SER A 53 36.95 -17.51 -0.65
CA SER A 53 36.86 -16.86 -1.95
C SER A 53 35.45 -16.76 -2.53
N ALA A 54 35.10 -15.57 -3.02
CA ALA A 54 34.09 -15.36 -4.04
C ALA A 54 34.47 -16.10 -5.33
N SER A 55 33.51 -16.78 -5.96
CA SER A 55 33.67 -17.31 -7.31
C SER A 55 32.74 -16.59 -8.28
N ASN A 56 33.32 -16.22 -9.42
CA ASN A 56 32.84 -15.27 -10.39
C ASN A 56 31.76 -15.83 -11.34
N SER A 57 30.88 -14.91 -11.71
CA SER A 57 30.40 -14.62 -13.07
C SER A 57 31.16 -15.34 -14.20
N THR A 58 30.43 -16.08 -15.05
CA THR A 58 30.98 -16.79 -16.21
C THR A 58 30.77 -15.98 -17.49
N THR A 59 31.86 -15.42 -18.00
CA THR A 59 32.00 -14.87 -19.34
C THR A 59 32.20 -16.01 -20.35
N PHE A 60 31.35 -16.10 -21.37
CA PHE A 60 31.47 -17.05 -22.46
C PHE A 60 32.54 -16.61 -23.49
N LEU A 61 33.37 -17.55 -23.96
CA LEU A 61 34.24 -17.44 -25.14
C LEU A 61 34.09 -18.68 -26.03
N PRO A 62 34.48 -18.62 -27.32
CA PRO A 62 33.64 -19.07 -28.45
C PRO A 62 33.94 -20.50 -28.89
N ILE A 63 32.90 -21.19 -29.40
CA ILE A 63 33.01 -22.49 -30.05
C ILE A 63 33.14 -22.32 -31.56
N SER A 64 34.18 -22.97 -32.08
CA SER A 64 34.56 -23.09 -33.48
C SER A 64 33.50 -23.78 -34.36
N SER A 65 33.49 -23.36 -35.63
CA SER A 65 32.56 -23.72 -36.70
C SER A 65 32.53 -25.22 -37.04
N SER A 66 31.32 -25.74 -37.26
CA SER A 66 31.10 -26.75 -38.31
C SER A 66 29.80 -26.45 -39.06
N LYS A 67 29.89 -26.58 -40.39
CA LYS A 67 28.93 -26.15 -41.41
C LYS A 67 27.51 -26.67 -41.21
N ALA A 68 26.53 -25.78 -41.35
CA ALA A 68 25.16 -26.09 -41.78
C ALA A 68 24.93 -25.55 -43.21
N PRO A 69 24.10 -26.21 -44.06
CA PRO A 69 23.87 -25.80 -45.44
C PRO A 69 22.86 -24.64 -45.59
N GLU A 70 22.99 -23.92 -46.71
CA GLU A 70 22.25 -22.71 -47.10
C GLU A 70 20.70 -22.84 -47.18
N PRO A 71 19.97 -21.71 -47.07
CA PRO A 71 18.50 -21.67 -47.04
C PRO A 71 17.87 -21.68 -48.44
N ILE A 72 16.72 -22.34 -48.56
CA ILE A 72 15.79 -22.20 -49.69
C ILE A 72 14.64 -21.27 -49.27
N SER A 73 14.38 -20.25 -50.08
CA SER A 73 13.10 -19.53 -50.16
C SER A 73 12.82 -19.28 -51.66
N PRO A 74 11.57 -19.03 -52.14
CA PRO A 74 10.34 -18.75 -51.40
C PRO A 74 9.06 -19.42 -51.98
N GLY A 75 7.93 -19.27 -51.27
CA GLY A 75 6.59 -19.54 -51.79
C GLY A 75 5.56 -18.58 -51.19
N VAL A 76 5.29 -17.47 -51.90
CA VAL A 76 4.23 -16.50 -51.60
C VAL A 76 2.87 -17.11 -51.94
N THR A 77 1.90 -17.09 -51.01
CA THR A 77 0.48 -17.36 -51.32
C THR A 77 -0.38 -16.18 -50.87
N SER A 78 -1.31 -15.75 -51.73
CA SER A 78 -2.21 -14.61 -51.48
C SER A 78 -3.44 -15.02 -50.66
N PRO A 79 -4.03 -14.11 -49.86
CA PRO A 79 -5.20 -14.45 -49.05
C PRO A 79 -6.48 -14.51 -49.90
N SER A 80 -7.28 -15.55 -49.67
CA SER A 80 -8.50 -15.87 -50.41
C SER A 80 -9.67 -14.91 -50.11
N LYS A 81 -10.56 -14.78 -51.10
CA LYS A 81 -11.70 -13.84 -51.18
C LYS A 81 -12.75 -13.99 -50.06
N THR A 82 -12.66 -15.00 -49.20
CA THR A 82 -13.63 -15.30 -48.15
C THR A 82 -13.53 -14.36 -46.95
N ARG A 83 -12.34 -13.78 -46.68
CA ARG A 83 -12.11 -12.90 -45.52
C ARG A 83 -12.73 -11.51 -45.66
N ARG A 84 -12.96 -11.04 -46.90
CA ARG A 84 -13.60 -9.74 -47.17
C ARG A 84 -15.11 -9.75 -46.92
N LEU A 85 -15.75 -10.90 -47.09
CA LEU A 85 -17.20 -11.05 -46.92
C LEU A 85 -17.62 -11.05 -45.44
N VAL A 86 -16.79 -11.62 -44.56
CA VAL A 86 -17.02 -11.61 -43.11
C VAL A 86 -16.87 -10.20 -42.53
N VAL A 87 -15.87 -9.44 -42.97
CA VAL A 87 -15.66 -8.05 -42.53
C VAL A 87 -16.83 -7.15 -42.95
N CYS A 88 -17.36 -7.31 -44.17
CA CYS A 88 -18.53 -6.57 -44.62
C CYS A 88 -19.81 -6.94 -43.84
N ALA A 89 -19.98 -8.21 -43.45
CA ALA A 89 -21.13 -8.65 -42.66
C ALA A 89 -21.09 -8.09 -41.24
N VAL A 90 -19.92 -8.06 -40.59
CA VAL A 90 -19.75 -7.48 -39.25
C VAL A 90 -20.01 -5.97 -39.27
N LEU A 91 -19.49 -5.26 -40.28
CA LEU A 91 -19.75 -3.82 -40.44
C LEU A 91 -21.24 -3.52 -40.66
N ALA A 92 -21.97 -4.36 -41.40
CA ALA A 92 -23.40 -4.19 -41.59
C ALA A 92 -24.18 -4.37 -40.28
N VAL A 93 -23.82 -5.33 -39.44
CA VAL A 93 -24.45 -5.55 -38.12
C VAL A 93 -24.20 -4.37 -37.18
N VAL A 94 -22.97 -3.85 -37.16
CA VAL A 94 -22.61 -2.67 -36.33
C VAL A 94 -23.39 -1.43 -36.77
N ILE A 95 -23.55 -1.21 -38.07
CA ILE A 95 -24.33 -0.08 -38.60
C ILE A 95 -25.82 -0.23 -38.25
N VAL A 96 -26.39 -1.44 -38.36
CA VAL A 96 -27.79 -1.69 -37.97
C VAL A 96 -27.99 -1.47 -36.47
N ALA A 97 -27.06 -1.93 -35.63
CA ALA A 97 -27.13 -1.71 -34.18
C ALA A 97 -27.03 -0.21 -33.84
N ALA A 98 -26.12 0.53 -34.48
CA ALA A 98 -25.92 1.96 -34.28
C ALA A 98 -27.13 2.81 -34.69
N VAL A 99 -27.95 2.33 -35.64
CA VAL A 99 -29.17 3.03 -36.08
C VAL A 99 -30.41 2.61 -35.27
N MET A 100 -30.52 1.33 -34.89
CA MET A 100 -31.70 0.82 -34.18
C MET A 100 -31.70 1.14 -32.68
N LEU A 101 -30.53 1.20 -32.04
CA LEU A 101 -30.42 1.51 -30.60
C LEU A 101 -30.95 2.92 -30.27
N PRO A 102 -30.62 3.99 -31.01
CA PRO A 102 -31.18 5.32 -30.76
C PRO A 102 -32.69 5.39 -30.97
N ILE A 103 -33.24 4.67 -31.97
CA ILE A 103 -34.68 4.65 -32.24
C ILE A 103 -35.42 3.92 -31.11
N TYR A 104 -34.88 2.81 -30.60
CA TYR A 104 -35.45 2.08 -29.48
C TYR A 104 -35.48 2.91 -28.18
N PHE A 105 -34.42 3.67 -27.88
CA PHE A 105 -34.38 4.53 -26.67
C PHE A 105 -35.18 5.83 -26.78
N LEU A 106 -35.50 6.29 -28.00
CA LEU A 106 -36.31 7.49 -28.22
C LEU A 106 -37.83 7.23 -28.27
N ASP A 107 -38.27 5.98 -28.48
CA ASP A 107 -39.70 5.63 -28.61
C ASP A 107 -40.34 5.06 -27.33
N VAL A 108 -39.56 4.76 -26.29
CA VAL A 108 -40.06 4.25 -24.99
C VAL A 108 -40.49 5.36 -24.02
N LYS A 109 -40.46 6.64 -24.43
CA LYS A 109 -40.85 7.78 -23.58
C LYS A 109 -41.99 8.63 -24.17
N LYS A 110 -43.06 8.02 -24.67
CA LYS A 110 -44.33 8.72 -24.92
C LYS A 110 -45.51 7.78 -24.73
N HIS A 111 -46.16 7.87 -23.57
CA HIS A 111 -47.52 7.48 -23.18
C HIS A 111 -47.46 7.51 -21.63
N ASP A 112 -48.02 8.46 -20.89
CA ASP A 112 -49.36 9.02 -20.92
C ASP A 112 -49.39 10.43 -20.33
N SER A 113 -50.22 11.32 -20.88
CA SER A 113 -50.95 12.34 -20.13
C SER A 113 -51.92 13.06 -21.06
N ALA A 114 -53.19 12.67 -20.99
CA ALA A 114 -54.30 13.39 -21.59
C ALA A 114 -54.84 14.43 -20.59
N THR A 115 -54.99 15.68 -21.07
CA THR A 115 -56.02 16.70 -20.74
C THR A 115 -56.42 16.92 -19.27
N THR A 116 -56.42 18.13 -18.70
CA THR A 116 -57.27 19.27 -19.14
C THR A 116 -56.84 20.59 -18.48
N SER A 117 -57.04 21.67 -19.24
CA SER A 117 -56.87 23.10 -18.97
C SER A 117 -57.64 23.71 -17.79
N GLY A 118 -57.05 24.72 -17.14
CA GLY A 118 -57.76 25.69 -16.30
C GLY A 118 -56.84 26.82 -15.79
N SER A 119 -57.18 28.07 -16.14
CA SER A 119 -56.42 29.30 -15.88
C SER A 119 -56.72 29.97 -14.53
N SER A 120 -55.77 30.83 -14.11
CA SER A 120 -55.96 32.15 -13.43
C SER A 120 -55.90 32.26 -11.88
N THR A 121 -54.88 33.03 -11.46
CA THR A 121 -54.79 34.12 -10.44
C THR A 121 -55.28 34.00 -8.98
N SER A 122 -54.33 34.41 -8.11
CA SER A 122 -54.41 35.29 -6.93
C SER A 122 -55.09 34.82 -5.62
N GLY A 123 -54.25 34.68 -4.58
CA GLY A 123 -54.35 35.44 -3.32
C GLY A 123 -55.36 35.01 -2.26
N GLY A 124 -54.87 34.75 -1.03
CA GLY A 124 -55.68 34.91 0.18
C GLY A 124 -55.65 33.73 1.16
N THR A 125 -54.98 33.98 2.29
CA THR A 125 -54.77 33.20 3.51
C THR A 125 -56.04 32.67 4.20
N SER A 126 -56.03 31.43 4.72
CA SER A 126 -56.14 31.06 6.16
C SER A 126 -56.62 29.61 6.44
N THR A 127 -55.82 28.90 7.25
CA THR A 127 -56.14 27.89 8.30
C THR A 127 -57.19 26.80 8.06
N ASP A 128 -56.78 25.52 7.99
CA ASP A 128 -56.67 24.58 9.14
C ASP A 128 -56.61 23.11 8.66
N GLY A 129 -55.83 22.28 9.37
CA GLY A 129 -56.21 20.88 9.62
C GLY A 129 -55.53 19.76 8.82
N GLN A 130 -54.64 19.05 9.53
CA GLN A 130 -54.40 17.60 9.49
C GLN A 130 -53.59 16.97 8.34
N GLY A 131 -52.47 16.36 8.75
CA GLY A 131 -51.95 15.14 8.13
C GLY A 131 -50.55 15.23 7.54
N THR A 132 -49.52 15.63 8.29
CA THR A 132 -48.13 15.39 7.86
C THR A 132 -47.74 13.96 8.20
N GLY A 133 -48.16 13.01 7.35
CA GLY A 133 -47.30 11.87 7.08
C GLY A 133 -46.04 12.45 6.44
N SER A 134 -44.87 12.20 7.02
CA SER A 134 -43.60 12.58 6.41
C SER A 134 -43.49 11.85 5.07
N GLN A 135 -43.81 12.52 3.97
CA GLN A 135 -43.33 12.06 2.68
C GLN A 135 -41.83 12.26 2.71
N GLN A 136 -41.09 11.16 2.93
CA GLN A 136 -39.68 11.09 2.60
C GLN A 136 -39.56 11.41 1.11
N SER A 137 -39.05 12.60 0.79
CA SER A 137 -38.65 12.92 -0.56
C SER A 137 -37.43 12.07 -0.89
N HIS A 138 -37.60 11.02 -1.69
CA HIS A 138 -36.50 10.27 -2.26
C HIS A 138 -35.69 11.19 -3.17
N ILE A 139 -34.48 11.55 -2.75
CA ILE A 139 -33.52 12.31 -3.55
C ILE A 139 -32.75 11.23 -4.32
N GLY A 140 -33.29 10.77 -5.45
CA GLY A 140 -32.70 9.67 -6.21
C GLY A 140 -31.23 9.93 -6.61
N ALA A 141 -30.54 8.89 -7.07
CA ALA A 141 -29.12 8.92 -7.42
C ALA A 141 -28.70 10.15 -8.24
N VAL A 142 -27.65 10.84 -7.77
CA VAL A 142 -26.98 11.93 -8.47
C VAL A 142 -25.79 11.36 -9.23
N ILE A 143 -25.73 11.63 -10.53
CA ILE A 143 -24.64 11.21 -11.42
C ILE A 143 -23.98 12.47 -11.98
N GLY A 144 -22.66 12.57 -11.83
CA GLY A 144 -21.87 13.69 -12.37
C GLY A 144 -20.67 13.20 -13.17
N GLY A 145 -20.33 13.92 -14.23
CA GLY A 145 -19.12 13.69 -15.04
C GLY A 145 -18.19 14.88 -14.98
N ASP A 146 -17.27 14.98 -15.93
CA ASP A 146 -16.35 16.11 -16.06
C ASP A 146 -17.06 17.48 -15.98
N GLY A 147 -16.50 18.40 -15.20
CA GLY A 147 -17.03 19.75 -14.97
C GLY A 147 -18.24 19.82 -14.02
N SER A 148 -18.74 18.69 -13.50
CA SER A 148 -19.84 18.70 -12.52
C SER A 148 -19.39 19.18 -11.15
N THR A 149 -20.30 19.81 -10.41
CA THR A 149 -20.07 20.18 -9.00
C THR A 149 -20.36 18.99 -8.10
N VAL A 150 -19.38 18.63 -7.28
CA VAL A 150 -19.52 17.68 -6.17
C VAL A 150 -19.84 18.45 -4.91
N VAL A 151 -20.80 17.95 -4.12
CA VAL A 151 -21.02 18.37 -2.73
C VAL A 151 -20.50 17.26 -1.82
N THR A 152 -19.62 17.59 -0.89
CA THR A 152 -19.07 16.65 0.08
C THR A 152 -20.05 16.41 1.22
N ALA A 153 -19.78 15.42 2.07
CA ALA A 153 -20.58 15.14 3.26
C ALA A 153 -20.63 16.32 4.26
N ASP A 154 -19.59 17.16 4.29
CA ASP A 154 -19.50 18.34 5.15
C ASP A 154 -20.16 19.59 4.52
N GLY A 155 -20.67 19.48 3.29
CA GLY A 155 -21.35 20.55 2.57
C GLY A 155 -20.44 21.44 1.73
N ASP A 156 -19.13 21.18 1.73
CA ASP A 156 -18.19 21.84 0.84
C ASP A 156 -18.43 21.42 -0.62
N THR A 157 -17.97 22.25 -1.55
CA THR A 157 -18.14 21.98 -2.98
C THR A 157 -16.83 22.09 -3.74
N PHE A 158 -16.62 21.19 -4.71
CA PHE A 158 -15.54 21.29 -5.68
C PHE A 158 -16.00 20.88 -7.08
N ILE A 159 -15.23 21.23 -8.11
CA ILE A 159 -15.47 20.81 -9.49
C ILE A 159 -14.75 19.50 -9.75
N TYR A 160 -15.49 18.49 -10.21
CA TYR A 160 -14.91 17.23 -10.66
C TYR A 160 -14.25 17.42 -12.02
N ASN A 161 -12.93 17.31 -12.08
CA ASN A 161 -12.17 17.38 -13.33
C ASN A 161 -11.71 15.98 -13.71
N ASN A 162 -12.29 15.43 -14.77
CA ASN A 162 -11.95 14.12 -15.30
C ASN A 162 -12.07 14.12 -16.83
N PRO A 163 -10.99 14.45 -17.56
CA PRO A 163 -11.02 14.51 -19.03
C PRO A 163 -11.11 13.13 -19.70
N PHE A 164 -11.18 12.04 -18.92
CA PHE A 164 -11.06 10.67 -19.39
C PHE A 164 -12.38 9.90 -19.48
N GLY A 165 -13.51 10.59 -19.30
CA GLY A 165 -14.86 10.01 -19.46
C GLY A 165 -15.37 9.21 -18.25
N GLY A 166 -14.72 9.40 -17.09
CA GLY A 166 -15.22 8.91 -15.80
C GLY A 166 -16.47 9.64 -15.34
N TYR A 167 -17.26 8.99 -14.50
CA TYR A 167 -18.43 9.59 -13.85
C TYR A 167 -18.56 9.05 -12.43
N TRP A 168 -19.02 9.91 -11.54
CA TRP A 168 -19.30 9.56 -10.15
C TRP A 168 -20.78 9.35 -9.90
N ILE A 169 -21.11 8.51 -8.92
CA ILE A 169 -22.47 8.25 -8.47
C ILE A 169 -22.55 8.48 -6.97
N ALA A 170 -23.52 9.29 -6.54
CA ALA A 170 -23.91 9.41 -5.14
C ALA A 170 -25.41 9.16 -5.02
N ASP A 171 -25.79 8.09 -4.32
CA ASP A 171 -27.18 7.73 -4.09
C ASP A 171 -27.46 7.71 -2.58
N PRO A 172 -28.16 8.74 -2.04
CA PRO A 172 -28.54 8.78 -0.63
C PRO A 172 -29.47 7.64 -0.19
N ASP A 173 -30.28 7.10 -1.10
CA ASP A 173 -31.20 5.99 -0.82
C ASP A 173 -30.45 4.64 -0.89
N ASN A 174 -29.39 4.55 -1.69
CA ASN A 174 -28.50 3.38 -1.80
C ASN A 174 -27.00 3.76 -1.82
N PRO A 175 -26.38 4.01 -0.66
CA PRO A 175 -24.97 4.44 -0.59
C PRO A 175 -23.96 3.37 -1.06
N PHE A 176 -24.42 2.14 -1.31
CA PHE A 176 -23.60 1.01 -1.77
C PHE A 176 -23.75 0.75 -3.28
N ALA A 177 -24.31 1.69 -4.05
CA ALA A 177 -24.37 1.58 -5.50
C ALA A 177 -22.96 1.60 -6.15
N SER A 178 -22.57 0.49 -6.79
CA SER A 178 -21.25 0.29 -7.42
C SER A 178 -21.22 0.58 -8.93
N GLY A 179 -22.06 1.51 -9.42
CA GLY A 179 -22.17 1.78 -10.87
C GLY A 179 -21.15 2.77 -11.42
N ALA A 180 -20.34 3.43 -10.59
CA ALA A 180 -19.41 4.46 -11.02
C ALA A 180 -18.22 3.86 -11.80
N ARG A 181 -17.60 4.69 -12.65
CA ARG A 181 -16.36 4.34 -13.36
C ARG A 181 -15.36 5.50 -13.34
N PRO A 182 -14.05 5.22 -13.20
CA PRO A 182 -13.05 6.28 -13.02
C PRO A 182 -12.60 6.87 -14.37
N ASN A 183 -12.74 6.15 -15.48
CA ASN A 183 -12.42 6.59 -16.83
C ASN A 183 -13.07 5.65 -17.86
N SER A 184 -12.91 5.96 -19.15
CA SER A 184 -13.57 5.25 -20.26
C SER A 184 -12.98 3.88 -20.62
N TRP A 185 -11.80 3.54 -20.12
CA TRP A 185 -11.12 2.26 -20.39
C TRP A 185 -11.07 1.33 -19.18
N THR A 186 -11.68 1.73 -18.06
CA THR A 186 -11.79 0.90 -16.85
C THR A 186 -13.25 0.45 -16.71
N PRO A 187 -13.52 -0.84 -16.48
CA PRO A 187 -14.86 -1.33 -16.16
C PRO A 187 -15.43 -0.61 -14.94
N ALA A 188 -16.76 -0.41 -14.91
CA ALA A 188 -17.43 0.07 -13.70
C ALA A 188 -17.22 -0.91 -12.53
N LEU A 189 -17.42 -0.47 -11.28
CA LEU A 189 -17.14 -1.33 -10.12
C LEU A 189 -17.99 -2.61 -10.08
N ASN A 190 -19.22 -2.55 -10.58
CA ASN A 190 -20.11 -3.70 -10.71
C ASN A 190 -19.87 -4.56 -11.97
N GLU A 191 -18.83 -4.25 -12.76
CA GLU A 191 -18.41 -5.03 -13.92
C GLU A 191 -17.12 -5.82 -13.60
N SER A 192 -16.99 -7.02 -14.17
CA SER A 192 -15.82 -7.86 -13.96
C SER A 192 -14.53 -7.20 -14.46
N TRP A 193 -13.46 -7.37 -13.69
CA TRP A 193 -12.10 -7.02 -14.09
C TRP A 193 -11.45 -8.19 -14.85
N THR A 194 -11.02 -7.95 -16.07
CA THR A 194 -10.38 -8.96 -16.93
C THR A 194 -8.87 -8.90 -16.79
N TRP A 195 -8.32 -9.73 -15.91
CA TRP A 195 -6.87 -9.83 -15.70
C TRP A 195 -6.10 -10.19 -16.98
N GLY A 196 -5.01 -9.47 -17.22
CA GLY A 196 -4.18 -9.60 -18.43
C GLY A 196 -4.66 -8.73 -19.60
N VAL A 197 -5.86 -8.14 -19.50
CA VAL A 197 -6.40 -7.17 -20.46
C VAL A 197 -6.54 -5.80 -19.80
N ASP A 198 -7.29 -5.73 -18.70
CA ASP A 198 -7.42 -4.53 -17.88
C ASP A 198 -6.13 -4.30 -17.09
N ARG A 199 -5.72 -3.03 -16.96
CA ARG A 199 -4.42 -2.63 -16.41
C ARG A 199 -4.57 -1.76 -15.18
N ILE A 200 -3.80 -2.08 -14.15
CA ILE A 200 -3.74 -1.29 -12.92
C ILE A 200 -2.85 -0.07 -13.17
N HIS A 201 -3.46 1.11 -13.09
CA HIS A 201 -2.77 2.39 -12.93
C HIS A 201 -3.18 2.94 -11.57
N GLY A 202 -2.37 2.66 -10.56
CA GLY A 202 -2.71 2.94 -9.17
C GLY A 202 -1.75 3.89 -8.49
N VAL A 203 -2.18 4.39 -7.33
CA VAL A 203 -1.32 5.09 -6.37
C VAL A 203 -1.53 4.50 -4.99
N ASN A 204 -0.48 4.56 -4.18
CA ASN A 204 -0.57 4.28 -2.76
C ASN A 204 -1.13 5.49 -2.01
N LEU A 205 -1.78 5.20 -0.89
CA LEU A 205 -2.22 6.20 0.09
C LEU A 205 -1.33 6.12 1.35
N GLY A 206 -0.02 6.05 1.13
CA GLY A 206 1.00 6.03 2.19
C GLY A 206 0.94 7.29 3.05
N GLY A 207 1.31 7.17 4.32
CA GLY A 207 1.20 8.25 5.30
C GLY A 207 -0.22 8.59 5.75
N PHE A 208 -1.26 7.92 5.25
CA PHE A 208 -2.64 8.22 5.65
C PHE A 208 -2.98 7.65 7.03
N VAL A 209 -3.15 6.34 7.16
CA VAL A 209 -3.46 5.67 8.43
C VAL A 209 -2.30 4.82 8.97
N VAL A 210 -1.21 4.74 8.20
CA VAL A 210 0.10 4.22 8.64
C VAL A 210 1.07 5.37 8.45
N LEU A 211 1.66 5.86 9.54
CA LEU A 211 2.49 7.06 9.49
C LEU A 211 3.94 6.76 9.13
N GLU A 212 4.48 7.58 8.24
CA GLU A 212 5.88 7.52 7.84
C GLU A 212 6.51 8.90 7.93
N PRO A 213 7.66 9.03 8.62
CA PRO A 213 8.32 10.32 8.83
C PRO A 213 8.53 11.14 7.56
N PHE A 214 8.90 10.52 6.45
CA PHE A 214 9.18 11.25 5.21
C PHE A 214 7.92 11.66 4.45
N ILE A 215 6.79 10.99 4.68
CA ILE A 215 5.49 11.30 4.06
C ILE A 215 4.77 12.38 4.86
N THR A 216 4.82 12.31 6.19
CA THR A 216 4.13 13.26 7.09
C THR A 216 5.12 13.94 8.05
N PRO A 217 6.17 14.61 7.55
CA PRO A 217 7.27 15.10 8.39
C PRO A 217 6.82 16.08 9.48
N ALA A 218 5.79 16.89 9.23
CA ALA A 218 5.26 17.83 10.21
C ALA A 218 4.74 17.17 11.50
N LEU A 219 4.28 15.91 11.47
CA LEU A 219 3.89 15.17 12.67
C LEU A 219 5.10 14.77 13.52
N PHE A 220 6.24 14.49 12.89
CA PHE A 220 7.46 13.98 13.53
C PHE A 220 8.42 15.08 13.96
N GLN A 221 8.49 16.21 13.26
CA GLN A 221 9.43 17.30 13.58
C GLN A 221 9.30 17.87 15.01
N PRO A 222 8.12 17.94 15.64
CA PRO A 222 7.99 18.29 17.07
C PRO A 222 8.57 17.23 18.02
N TYR A 223 8.77 16.00 17.54
CA TYR A 223 9.22 14.83 18.28
C TYR A 223 10.47 14.22 17.62
N PRO A 224 11.63 14.91 17.63
CA PRO A 224 12.80 14.51 16.86
C PRO A 224 13.41 13.14 17.26
N SER A 225 13.02 12.60 18.41
CA SER A 225 13.38 11.24 18.84
C SER A 225 12.46 10.15 18.30
N ALA A 226 11.32 10.49 17.71
CA ALA A 226 10.38 9.51 17.16
C ALA A 226 10.89 8.96 15.84
N GLY A 227 11.34 7.71 15.82
CA GLY A 227 11.81 7.05 14.59
C GLY A 227 10.67 6.46 13.74
N ASP A 228 9.52 6.22 14.35
CA ASP A 228 8.35 5.51 13.82
C ASP A 228 7.08 5.90 14.59
N GLU A 229 5.94 5.30 14.23
CA GLU A 229 4.65 5.60 14.86
C GLU A 229 4.55 5.10 16.31
N TRP A 230 5.30 4.05 16.69
CA TRP A 230 5.37 3.59 18.07
C TRP A 230 5.94 4.68 18.98
N ASP A 231 7.11 5.22 18.64
CA ASP A 231 7.75 6.29 19.39
C ASP A 231 6.90 7.56 19.37
N LEU A 232 6.35 7.92 18.21
CA LEU A 232 5.49 9.08 18.05
C LEU A 232 4.26 8.99 18.95
N SER A 233 3.59 7.83 18.95
CA SER A 233 2.39 7.61 19.75
C SER A 233 2.70 7.63 21.24
N THR A 234 3.83 7.06 21.64
CA THR A 234 4.32 7.09 23.03
C THR A 234 4.51 8.53 23.51
N LEU A 235 5.20 9.37 22.73
CA LEU A 235 5.45 10.77 23.07
C LEU A 235 4.15 11.59 23.06
N MET A 236 3.27 11.38 22.09
CA MET A 236 1.98 12.06 22.05
C MET A 236 1.05 11.68 23.21
N ARG A 237 1.16 10.46 23.75
CA ARG A 237 0.44 10.07 24.97
C ARG A 237 0.95 10.80 26.20
N VAL A 238 2.27 10.95 26.34
CA VAL A 238 2.88 11.75 27.42
C VAL A 238 2.37 13.19 27.38
N ASP A 239 2.23 13.75 26.18
CA ASP A 239 1.70 15.10 25.98
C ASP A 239 0.17 15.20 26.10
N GLY A 240 -0.56 14.08 26.11
CA GLY A 240 -2.02 14.05 26.05
C GLY A 240 -2.60 14.52 24.71
N THR A 241 -1.85 14.39 23.61
CA THR A 241 -2.24 14.91 22.27
C THR A 241 -2.50 13.84 21.21
N LEU A 242 -2.30 12.55 21.53
CA LEU A 242 -2.40 11.44 20.56
C LEU A 242 -3.69 11.45 19.75
N GLU A 243 -4.83 11.39 20.44
CA GLU A 243 -6.15 11.28 19.79
C GLU A 243 -6.43 12.51 18.91
N ALA A 244 -6.22 13.72 19.46
CA ALA A 244 -6.47 14.96 18.74
C ALA A 244 -5.62 15.09 17.48
N LYS A 245 -4.31 14.83 17.56
CA LYS A 245 -3.39 14.98 16.42
C LYS A 245 -3.60 13.93 15.35
N LEU A 246 -3.79 12.66 15.74
CA LEU A 246 -3.99 11.59 14.77
C LEU A 246 -5.38 11.65 14.12
N GLU A 247 -6.42 12.00 14.88
CA GLU A 247 -7.75 12.16 14.28
C GLU A 247 -7.81 13.38 13.34
N GLU A 248 -7.15 14.50 13.68
CA GLU A 248 -6.99 15.63 12.76
C GLU A 248 -6.26 15.22 11.47
N HIS A 249 -5.18 14.45 11.58
CA HIS A 249 -4.44 13.94 10.43
C HIS A 249 -5.31 13.02 9.56
N TYR A 250 -5.96 12.01 10.15
CA TYR A 250 -6.85 11.11 9.41
C TYR A 250 -8.06 11.84 8.80
N ALA A 251 -8.52 12.93 9.42
CA ALA A 251 -9.62 13.72 8.90
C ALA A 251 -9.24 14.53 7.65
N THR A 252 -7.99 15.01 7.58
CA THR A 252 -7.57 16.07 6.64
C THR A 252 -6.50 15.66 5.64
N PHE A 253 -5.72 14.62 5.92
CA PHE A 253 -4.61 14.23 5.04
C PHE A 253 -5.11 13.66 3.72
N ILE A 254 -5.98 12.64 3.71
CA ILE A 254 -6.66 12.19 2.48
C ILE A 254 -8.14 12.59 2.57
N THR A 255 -8.60 13.30 1.54
CA THR A 255 -9.96 13.84 1.44
C THR A 255 -10.71 13.25 0.25
N GLU A 256 -12.01 13.55 0.15
CA GLU A 256 -12.80 13.18 -1.02
C GLU A 256 -12.22 13.75 -2.32
N GLN A 257 -11.70 14.97 -2.25
CA GLN A 257 -11.12 15.65 -3.40
C GLN A 257 -9.87 14.93 -3.92
N ASP A 258 -9.07 14.33 -3.04
CA ASP A 258 -7.93 13.50 -3.45
C ASP A 258 -8.38 12.30 -4.29
N ILE A 259 -9.42 11.56 -3.86
CA ILE A 259 -9.94 10.42 -4.61
C ILE A 259 -10.53 10.84 -5.96
N ALA A 260 -11.20 12.00 -5.99
CA ALA A 260 -11.69 12.59 -7.23
C ALA A 260 -10.55 12.97 -8.18
N GLN A 261 -9.46 13.54 -7.66
CA GLN A 261 -8.27 13.89 -8.44
C GLN A 261 -7.52 12.66 -8.95
N ILE A 262 -7.45 11.58 -8.16
CA ILE A 262 -6.88 10.29 -8.58
C ILE A 262 -7.64 9.77 -9.82
N ALA A 263 -8.98 9.74 -9.77
CA ALA A 263 -9.78 9.38 -10.94
C ALA A 263 -9.56 10.35 -12.12
N GLY A 264 -9.47 11.66 -11.82
CA GLY A 264 -9.20 12.72 -12.79
C GLY A 264 -7.82 12.63 -13.47
N ALA A 265 -6.85 11.98 -12.84
CA ALA A 265 -5.53 11.69 -13.39
C ALA A 265 -5.50 10.41 -14.26
N GLY A 266 -6.66 9.80 -14.53
CA GLY A 266 -6.77 8.58 -15.33
C GLY A 266 -6.39 7.30 -14.57
N LEU A 267 -6.23 7.39 -13.25
CA LEU A 267 -5.95 6.24 -12.37
C LEU A 267 -7.24 5.49 -12.05
N ASN A 268 -7.12 4.21 -11.72
CA ASN A 268 -8.27 3.32 -11.51
C ASN A 268 -8.20 2.47 -10.24
N TRP A 269 -7.08 2.51 -9.54
CA TRP A 269 -6.88 1.79 -8.29
C TRP A 269 -6.19 2.66 -7.24
N VAL A 270 -6.46 2.36 -5.96
CA VAL A 270 -5.63 2.80 -4.84
C VAL A 270 -5.18 1.61 -4.01
N ARG A 271 -3.92 1.62 -3.55
CA ARG A 271 -3.43 0.73 -2.50
C ARG A 271 -3.46 1.49 -1.18
N LEU A 272 -4.17 0.96 -0.20
CA LEU A 272 -4.43 1.58 1.09
C LEU A 272 -3.69 0.78 2.17
N PRO A 273 -2.49 1.22 2.58
CA PRO A 273 -1.84 0.73 3.79
C PRO A 273 -2.76 0.92 4.99
N ILE A 274 -3.05 -0.15 5.72
CA ILE A 274 -3.80 -0.13 6.98
C ILE A 274 -2.97 -0.78 8.09
N PRO A 275 -3.05 -0.28 9.32
CA PRO A 275 -2.36 -0.90 10.44
C PRO A 275 -3.23 -1.91 11.18
N PHE A 276 -2.61 -2.88 11.88
CA PHE A 276 -3.37 -3.80 12.74
C PHE A 276 -4.12 -3.09 13.88
N TRP A 277 -3.61 -1.94 14.36
CA TRP A 277 -4.27 -1.14 15.41
C TRP A 277 -5.51 -0.41 14.92
N ALA A 278 -5.81 -0.41 13.62
CA ALA A 278 -7.15 -0.06 13.14
C ALA A 278 -8.22 -1.05 13.61
N VAL A 279 -7.82 -2.27 14.00
CA VAL A 279 -8.70 -3.29 14.58
C VAL A 279 -8.64 -3.27 16.10
N SER A 280 -7.47 -3.57 16.69
CA SER A 280 -7.27 -3.53 18.14
C SER A 280 -5.80 -3.45 18.54
N THR A 281 -5.52 -3.01 19.77
CA THR A 281 -4.20 -3.04 20.41
C THR A 281 -4.24 -3.86 21.69
N TRP A 282 -3.08 -4.27 22.20
CA TRP A 282 -2.96 -4.97 23.48
C TRP A 282 -2.25 -4.09 24.52
N SER A 283 -2.88 -3.91 25.68
CA SER A 283 -2.31 -3.16 26.81
C SER A 283 -1.22 -3.92 27.57
N ASP A 284 -1.14 -5.23 27.36
CA ASP A 284 -0.10 -6.11 27.89
C ASP A 284 0.37 -7.03 26.76
N ILE A 285 1.59 -6.79 26.31
CA ILE A 285 2.27 -7.57 25.27
C ILE A 285 3.47 -8.35 25.83
N GLY A 286 3.50 -8.57 27.15
CA GLY A 286 4.56 -9.24 27.86
C GLY A 286 5.50 -8.27 28.60
N VAL A 287 6.57 -8.84 29.15
CA VAL A 287 7.51 -8.12 30.01
C VAL A 287 8.89 -7.94 29.36
N GLN A 288 9.50 -6.81 29.64
CA GLN A 288 10.88 -6.51 29.28
C GLN A 288 11.86 -7.22 30.24
N GLY A 289 13.15 -7.24 29.88
CA GLY A 289 14.19 -7.88 30.69
C GLY A 289 14.40 -7.25 32.09
N ASP A 290 13.88 -6.05 32.33
CA ASP A 290 13.86 -5.39 33.64
C ASP A 290 12.60 -5.68 34.47
N GLY A 291 11.68 -6.50 33.94
CA GLY A 291 10.43 -6.89 34.59
C GLY A 291 9.26 -5.92 34.40
N THR A 292 9.39 -4.88 33.58
CA THR A 292 8.30 -3.96 33.26
C THR A 292 7.37 -4.55 32.18
N SER A 293 6.05 -4.50 32.40
CA SER A 293 5.06 -4.81 31.36
C SER A 293 5.05 -3.71 30.30
N GLU A 294 4.98 -4.11 29.04
CA GLU A 294 4.89 -3.21 27.90
C GLU A 294 3.47 -3.29 27.28
N GLY A 295 3.02 -2.19 26.69
CA GLY A 295 1.73 -2.11 26.00
C GLY A 295 1.90 -1.38 24.66
N GLU A 296 1.04 -1.68 23.70
CA GLU A 296 1.07 -1.01 22.40
C GLU A 296 0.56 0.44 22.50
N PRO A 297 1.36 1.45 22.09
CA PRO A 297 1.03 2.85 22.32
C PRO A 297 0.08 3.42 21.25
N PHE A 298 -0.27 2.67 20.20
CA PHE A 298 -1.05 3.18 19.06
C PHE A 298 -2.46 3.64 19.44
N LEU A 299 -3.05 4.51 18.60
CA LEU A 299 -4.45 4.91 18.74
C LEU A 299 -5.38 3.81 18.19
N GLU A 300 -5.91 3.02 19.11
CA GLU A 300 -6.74 1.85 18.80
C GLU A 300 -8.06 2.23 18.10
N GLY A 301 -8.38 1.54 16.99
CA GLY A 301 -9.70 1.52 16.35
C GLY A 301 -10.11 2.78 15.57
N VAL A 302 -9.50 3.93 15.85
CA VAL A 302 -9.92 5.23 15.26
C VAL A 302 -9.68 5.27 13.75
N ALA A 303 -8.58 4.71 13.26
CA ALA A 303 -8.26 4.68 11.83
C ALA A 303 -9.35 3.99 10.97
N TRP A 304 -10.07 3.01 11.52
CA TRP A 304 -11.09 2.24 10.79
C TRP A 304 -12.23 3.11 10.25
N LYS A 305 -12.65 4.11 11.03
CA LYS A 305 -13.64 5.12 10.62
C LYS A 305 -13.25 5.80 9.30
N TYR A 306 -11.97 6.13 9.16
CA TYR A 306 -11.43 6.84 8.02
C TYR A 306 -11.18 5.92 6.82
N ILE A 307 -10.82 4.65 7.08
CA ILE A 307 -10.75 3.59 6.07
C ILE A 307 -12.13 3.40 5.42
N VAL A 308 -13.20 3.20 6.20
CA VAL A 308 -14.56 3.02 5.69
C VAL A 308 -15.05 4.25 4.92
N ARG A 309 -14.76 5.46 5.41
CA ARG A 309 -15.05 6.72 4.69
C ARG A 309 -14.40 6.74 3.32
N LEU A 310 -13.13 6.35 3.23
CA LEU A 310 -12.39 6.28 1.97
C LEU A 310 -12.97 5.25 1.01
N LEU A 311 -13.38 4.07 1.48
CA LEU A 311 -14.06 3.07 0.64
C LEU A 311 -15.37 3.62 0.05
N GLY A 312 -16.06 4.50 0.78
CA GLY A 312 -17.21 5.25 0.29
C GLY A 312 -16.85 6.17 -0.89
N TRP A 313 -15.78 6.96 -0.74
CA TRP A 313 -15.28 7.81 -1.82
C TRP A 313 -14.79 7.00 -3.02
N ALA A 314 -14.05 5.93 -2.80
CA ALA A 314 -13.56 5.06 -3.87
C ALA A 314 -14.73 4.54 -4.73
N ARG A 315 -15.82 4.10 -4.09
CA ARG A 315 -17.06 3.73 -4.78
C ARG A 315 -17.68 4.85 -5.56
N LYS A 316 -17.82 6.02 -4.94
CA LYS A 316 -18.41 7.20 -5.58
C LYS A 316 -17.71 7.52 -6.90
N TYR A 317 -16.38 7.38 -6.98
CA TYR A 317 -15.57 7.72 -8.16
C TYR A 317 -15.16 6.51 -9.03
N GLY A 318 -15.64 5.31 -8.73
CA GLY A 318 -15.32 4.10 -9.50
C GLY A 318 -13.90 3.55 -9.29
N ILE A 319 -13.22 3.94 -8.22
CA ILE A 319 -11.86 3.51 -7.88
C ILE A 319 -11.92 2.17 -7.14
N ARG A 320 -11.14 1.19 -7.61
CA ARG A 320 -10.93 -0.09 -6.93
C ARG A 320 -9.85 0.04 -5.85
N VAL A 321 -9.91 -0.79 -4.82
CA VAL A 321 -9.04 -0.71 -3.66
C VAL A 321 -8.29 -2.03 -3.45
N ASN A 322 -6.98 -1.93 -3.28
CA ASN A 322 -6.16 -2.91 -2.58
C ASN A 322 -6.03 -2.46 -1.13
N ILE A 323 -6.70 -3.14 -0.19
CA ILE A 323 -6.43 -2.92 1.23
C ILE A 323 -5.16 -3.70 1.56
N ASP A 324 -4.17 -3.08 2.19
CA ASP A 324 -2.88 -3.70 2.47
C ASP A 324 -2.58 -3.66 3.96
N LEU A 325 -2.52 -4.81 4.62
CA LEU A 325 -2.13 -4.92 6.02
C LEU A 325 -0.63 -4.63 6.14
N HIS A 326 -0.34 -3.36 6.36
CA HIS A 326 1.00 -2.81 6.27
C HIS A 326 1.83 -3.06 7.53
N THR A 327 1.15 -3.28 8.65
CA THR A 327 1.76 -3.50 9.97
C THR A 327 1.17 -4.74 10.61
N VAL A 328 2.02 -5.54 11.23
CA VAL A 328 1.60 -6.74 11.98
C VAL A 328 2.29 -6.81 13.35
N PRO A 329 1.68 -7.46 14.36
CA PRO A 329 2.31 -7.66 15.66
C PRO A 329 3.72 -8.26 15.56
N GLY A 330 4.66 -7.68 16.32
CA GLY A 330 6.06 -8.10 16.35
C GLY A 330 6.93 -7.56 15.21
N SER A 331 6.36 -6.83 14.24
CA SER A 331 6.99 -6.36 13.01
C SER A 331 7.49 -7.47 12.09
N GLN A 332 7.15 -7.37 10.81
CA GLN A 332 7.54 -8.29 9.76
C GLN A 332 8.84 -7.93 9.03
N ASN A 333 9.35 -6.70 9.22
CA ASN A 333 10.54 -6.21 8.50
C ASN A 333 11.47 -5.32 9.34
N GLY A 334 11.04 -4.89 10.53
CA GLY A 334 11.84 -4.04 11.43
C GLY A 334 12.01 -2.60 10.94
N TYR A 335 11.28 -2.17 9.91
CA TYR A 335 11.31 -0.83 9.35
C TYR A 335 10.25 0.07 10.00
N ASN A 336 10.40 1.39 9.89
CA ASN A 336 9.50 2.37 10.52
C ASN A 336 8.04 2.22 10.07
N HIS A 337 7.80 1.98 8.78
CA HIS A 337 6.46 1.77 8.22
C HIS A 337 5.78 0.47 8.65
N SER A 338 6.46 -0.44 9.37
CA SER A 338 5.80 -1.57 10.06
C SER A 338 5.19 -1.17 11.42
N GLY A 339 5.24 0.12 11.75
CA GLY A 339 4.75 0.70 13.00
C GLY A 339 5.81 0.80 14.10
N LYS A 340 6.75 -0.16 14.16
CA LYS A 340 7.85 -0.16 15.12
C LYS A 340 9.13 -0.67 14.48
N ARG A 341 10.15 0.19 14.42
CA ARG A 341 11.50 -0.13 13.97
C ARG A 341 12.19 -1.06 14.97
N GLY A 342 13.04 -1.96 14.47
CA GLY A 342 13.90 -2.80 15.31
C GLY A 342 13.84 -4.28 14.96
N GLN A 343 13.64 -5.12 15.97
CA GLN A 343 13.64 -6.58 15.79
C GLN A 343 12.40 -7.07 15.04
N ILE A 344 12.59 -8.12 14.24
CA ILE A 344 11.50 -8.87 13.58
C ILE A 344 11.15 -10.04 14.50
N ASN A 345 9.99 -9.97 15.14
CA ASN A 345 9.44 -11.01 16.01
C ASN A 345 8.19 -11.68 15.41
N PHE A 346 7.75 -11.27 14.22
CA PHE A 346 6.74 -12.00 13.44
C PHE A 346 7.39 -13.21 12.76
N LEU A 347 6.88 -14.42 13.01
CA LEU A 347 7.42 -15.70 12.49
C LEU A 347 8.92 -15.91 12.72
N ASN A 348 9.51 -15.23 13.69
CA ASN A 348 10.93 -15.26 14.01
C ASN A 348 11.14 -15.11 15.52
N GLY A 349 12.02 -15.93 16.10
CA GLY A 349 12.26 -16.00 17.53
C GLY A 349 11.11 -16.66 18.32
N ILE A 350 11.23 -16.68 19.65
CA ILE A 350 10.29 -17.41 20.52
C ILE A 350 8.87 -16.85 20.51
N MET A 351 8.70 -15.56 20.18
CA MET A 351 7.37 -14.94 20.01
C MET A 351 6.81 -15.08 18.59
N GLY A 352 7.57 -15.67 17.65
CA GLY A 352 7.22 -15.80 16.24
C GLY A 352 5.84 -16.41 16.00
N THR A 353 5.54 -17.52 16.67
CA THR A 353 4.26 -18.24 16.54
C THR A 353 3.10 -17.43 17.13
N ALA A 354 3.25 -16.88 18.33
CA ALA A 354 2.21 -16.10 18.99
C ALA A 354 1.84 -14.84 18.20
N ASN A 355 2.85 -14.10 17.71
CA ASN A 355 2.64 -12.94 16.85
C ASN A 355 1.90 -13.32 15.57
N ALA A 356 2.27 -14.43 14.92
CA ALA A 356 1.61 -14.87 13.70
C ALA A 356 0.15 -15.34 13.92
N GLN A 357 -0.16 -15.96 15.06
CA GLN A 357 -1.53 -16.29 15.45
C GLN A 357 -2.39 -15.03 15.58
N ARG A 358 -1.85 -13.97 16.19
CA ARG A 358 -2.55 -12.68 16.31
C ARG A 358 -2.70 -11.98 14.95
N THR A 359 -1.70 -12.08 14.07
CA THR A 359 -1.80 -11.57 12.69
C THR A 359 -2.92 -12.27 11.90
N LEU A 360 -3.05 -13.60 12.01
CA LEU A 360 -4.12 -14.35 11.34
C LEU A 360 -5.51 -13.91 11.78
N ASP A 361 -5.71 -13.58 13.06
CA ASP A 361 -6.98 -13.03 13.52
C ASP A 361 -7.30 -11.68 12.88
N TYR A 362 -6.32 -10.78 12.77
CA TYR A 362 -6.54 -9.50 12.09
C TYR A 362 -6.89 -9.70 10.63
N ILE A 363 -6.19 -10.60 9.92
CA ILE A 363 -6.50 -10.97 8.54
C ILE A 363 -7.91 -11.53 8.43
N ARG A 364 -8.31 -12.43 9.32
CA ARG A 364 -9.66 -13.01 9.39
C ARG A 364 -10.73 -11.93 9.58
N ILE A 365 -10.57 -11.06 10.58
CA ILE A 365 -11.54 -9.98 10.88
C ILE A 365 -11.69 -9.02 9.70
N ILE A 366 -10.57 -8.66 9.05
CA ILE A 366 -10.60 -7.78 7.87
C ILE A 366 -11.27 -8.50 6.69
N ALA A 367 -10.92 -9.77 6.44
CA ALA A 367 -11.50 -10.59 5.38
C ALA A 367 -13.02 -10.74 5.53
N GLU A 368 -13.50 -10.97 6.75
CA GLU A 368 -14.93 -10.99 7.10
C GLU A 368 -15.61 -9.67 6.72
N PHE A 369 -15.01 -8.54 7.08
CA PHE A 369 -15.61 -7.24 6.78
C PHE A 369 -15.65 -6.94 5.28
N ILE A 370 -14.52 -7.11 4.56
CA ILE A 370 -14.39 -6.68 3.17
C ILE A 370 -15.11 -7.60 2.19
N SER A 371 -15.48 -8.82 2.62
CA SER A 371 -16.22 -9.78 1.81
C SER A 371 -17.74 -9.55 1.81
N GLN A 372 -18.23 -8.65 2.67
CA GLN A 372 -19.64 -8.28 2.67
C GLN A 372 -20.06 -7.67 1.31
N PRO A 373 -21.32 -7.87 0.86
CA PRO A 373 -21.82 -7.35 -0.41
C PRO A 373 -21.61 -5.84 -0.61
N GLU A 374 -21.60 -5.10 0.49
CA GLU A 374 -21.38 -3.66 0.52
C GLU A 374 -19.97 -3.29 0.05
N TYR A 375 -18.95 -4.12 0.23
CA TYR A 375 -17.54 -3.80 -0.02
C TYR A 375 -16.88 -4.62 -1.13
N GLN A 376 -17.43 -5.80 -1.47
CA GLN A 376 -16.81 -6.73 -2.42
C GLN A 376 -16.54 -6.12 -3.83
N ASP A 377 -17.38 -5.18 -4.29
CA ASP A 377 -17.20 -4.52 -5.59
C ASP A 377 -16.07 -3.47 -5.57
N VAL A 378 -15.69 -2.97 -4.39
CA VAL A 378 -14.66 -1.95 -4.22
C VAL A 378 -13.32 -2.56 -3.85
N VAL A 379 -13.31 -3.48 -2.88
CA VAL A 379 -12.09 -4.12 -2.38
C VAL A 379 -11.79 -5.35 -3.23
N GLY A 380 -11.12 -5.13 -4.36
CA GLY A 380 -10.76 -6.22 -5.29
C GLY A 380 -9.50 -7.00 -4.87
N MET A 381 -8.69 -6.43 -3.98
CA MET A 381 -7.42 -7.01 -3.53
C MET A 381 -7.21 -6.79 -2.03
N PHE A 382 -6.63 -7.79 -1.36
CA PHE A 382 -6.20 -7.73 0.03
C PHE A 382 -4.71 -8.13 0.13
N GLY A 383 -3.83 -7.14 0.30
CA GLY A 383 -2.43 -7.32 0.73
C GLY A 383 -2.39 -7.83 2.16
N VAL A 384 -1.95 -9.07 2.35
CA VAL A 384 -2.12 -9.74 3.65
C VAL A 384 -1.00 -9.45 4.63
N VAL A 385 0.21 -9.17 4.14
CA VAL A 385 1.34 -8.65 4.92
C VAL A 385 2.28 -7.90 3.98
N ASN A 386 2.51 -6.62 4.26
CA ASN A 386 3.47 -5.81 3.51
C ASN A 386 4.93 -6.20 3.81
N GLU A 387 5.77 -6.36 2.80
CA GLU A 387 7.24 -6.40 2.95
C GLU A 387 7.81 -7.38 3.98
N ALA A 388 7.17 -8.52 4.23
CA ALA A 388 7.68 -9.53 5.16
C ALA A 388 9.09 -10.00 4.77
N LEU A 389 10.09 -9.72 5.62
CA LEU A 389 11.50 -9.89 5.25
C LEU A 389 11.91 -11.36 5.29
N LEU A 390 11.92 -12.01 4.12
CA LEU A 390 12.16 -13.44 3.98
C LEU A 390 13.53 -13.85 4.52
N SER A 391 14.55 -13.01 4.37
CA SER A 391 15.90 -13.26 4.87
C SER A 391 16.00 -13.39 6.40
N ALA A 392 15.06 -12.80 7.15
CA ALA A 392 14.97 -12.92 8.60
C ALA A 392 13.97 -14.00 9.03
N ILE A 393 12.81 -14.07 8.38
CA ILE A 393 11.71 -14.98 8.74
C ILE A 393 12.00 -16.42 8.31
N GLY A 394 12.53 -16.59 7.09
CA GLY A 394 12.76 -17.89 6.45
C GLY A 394 11.63 -18.29 5.48
N ARG A 395 12.02 -18.89 4.35
CA ARG A 395 11.10 -19.32 3.29
C ARG A 395 10.03 -20.31 3.77
N PRO A 396 10.36 -21.39 4.51
CA PRO A 396 9.34 -22.36 4.96
C PRO A 396 8.26 -21.72 5.84
N GLN A 397 8.65 -20.81 6.74
CA GLN A 397 7.76 -20.12 7.67
C GLN A 397 6.78 -19.22 6.93
N LEU A 398 7.31 -18.36 6.05
CA LEU A 398 6.49 -17.42 5.31
C LEU A 398 5.58 -18.13 4.30
N SER A 399 6.06 -19.20 3.64
CA SER A 399 5.25 -19.99 2.70
C SER A 399 4.10 -20.71 3.40
N ALA A 400 4.34 -21.31 4.58
CA ALA A 400 3.29 -21.94 5.39
C ALA A 400 2.27 -20.91 5.91
N PHE A 401 2.73 -19.72 6.30
CA PHE A 401 1.83 -18.62 6.68
C PHE A 401 0.95 -18.17 5.53
N TYR A 402 1.49 -17.96 4.32
CA TYR A 402 0.69 -17.60 3.15
C TYR A 402 -0.32 -18.68 2.76
N TYR A 403 0.03 -19.96 2.91
CA TYR A 403 -0.91 -21.06 2.74
C TYR A 403 -2.05 -21.01 3.78
N GLU A 404 -1.73 -20.75 5.06
CA GLU A 404 -2.73 -20.63 6.12
C GLU A 404 -3.64 -19.41 5.94
N VAL A 405 -3.09 -18.28 5.49
CA VAL A 405 -3.86 -17.09 5.10
C VAL A 405 -4.81 -17.41 3.96
N HIS A 406 -4.34 -18.12 2.92
CA HIS A 406 -5.22 -18.56 1.83
C HIS A 406 -6.39 -19.40 2.35
N ASN A 407 -6.14 -20.37 3.24
CA ASN A 407 -7.21 -21.18 3.82
C ASN A 407 -8.16 -20.35 4.68
N THR A 408 -7.63 -19.45 5.50
CA THR A 408 -8.41 -18.56 6.38
C THR A 408 -9.36 -17.69 5.57
N ILE A 409 -8.87 -17.07 4.50
CA ILE A 409 -9.70 -16.22 3.65
C ILE A 409 -10.69 -17.07 2.84
N ARG A 410 -10.24 -18.17 2.21
CA ARG A 410 -11.12 -18.99 1.36
C ARG A 410 -12.13 -19.82 2.14
N SER A 411 -11.93 -20.08 3.44
CA SER A 411 -12.98 -20.67 4.28
C SER A 411 -14.14 -19.72 4.51
N ILE A 412 -13.87 -18.41 4.57
CA ILE A 412 -14.88 -17.35 4.69
C ILE A 412 -15.57 -17.13 3.34
N THR A 413 -14.76 -16.95 2.29
CA THR A 413 -15.27 -16.42 1.02
C THR A 413 -15.72 -17.49 0.05
N GLY A 414 -15.21 -18.71 0.18
CA GLY A 414 -15.28 -19.76 -0.84
C GLY A 414 -14.30 -19.53 -2.00
N PHE A 415 -14.43 -20.37 -3.03
CA PHE A 415 -13.55 -20.38 -4.21
C PHE A 415 -14.26 -19.93 -5.49
N GLY A 416 -13.52 -19.36 -6.43
CA GLY A 416 -13.98 -19.02 -7.79
C GLY A 416 -14.47 -17.57 -7.93
N GLU A 417 -14.54 -17.05 -9.16
CA GLU A 417 -14.74 -15.61 -9.43
C GLU A 417 -15.89 -15.01 -8.62
N GLY A 418 -15.67 -13.84 -8.01
CA GLY A 418 -16.64 -13.17 -7.14
C GLY A 418 -16.74 -13.71 -5.72
N LYS A 419 -15.91 -14.69 -5.32
CA LYS A 419 -15.84 -15.22 -3.95
C LYS A 419 -14.74 -14.57 -3.11
N GLY A 420 -14.90 -13.29 -2.82
CA GLY A 420 -13.93 -12.49 -2.05
C GLY A 420 -12.71 -12.03 -2.86
N PRO A 421 -11.80 -11.25 -2.24
CA PRO A 421 -10.74 -10.54 -2.92
C PRO A 421 -9.65 -11.47 -3.47
N TYR A 422 -8.84 -10.94 -4.38
CA TYR A 422 -7.51 -11.48 -4.65
C TYR A 422 -6.62 -11.34 -3.41
N ILE A 423 -5.89 -12.39 -3.06
CA ILE A 423 -4.95 -12.41 -1.93
C ILE A 423 -3.60 -11.97 -2.44
N SER A 424 -3.16 -10.76 -2.08
CA SER A 424 -1.87 -10.21 -2.51
C SER A 424 -0.79 -10.51 -1.48
N MET A 425 0.30 -11.10 -1.95
CA MET A 425 1.43 -11.55 -1.14
C MET A 425 2.69 -10.84 -1.61
N HIS A 426 3.37 -10.13 -0.70
CA HIS A 426 4.65 -9.52 -1.02
C HIS A 426 5.74 -10.59 -1.24
N ASP A 427 6.64 -10.36 -2.20
CA ASP A 427 7.71 -11.28 -2.63
C ASP A 427 8.83 -11.53 -1.59
N GLY A 428 8.79 -10.80 -0.49
CA GLY A 428 9.72 -10.89 0.64
C GLY A 428 11.16 -10.49 0.30
N PHE A 429 11.36 -9.73 -0.77
CA PHE A 429 12.66 -9.28 -1.30
C PHE A 429 13.58 -10.40 -1.81
N ASP A 430 13.03 -11.59 -2.04
CA ASP A 430 13.77 -12.74 -2.59
C ASP A 430 13.73 -12.77 -4.14
N GLY A 431 12.96 -11.85 -4.74
CA GLY A 431 12.79 -11.68 -6.17
C GLY A 431 11.64 -12.52 -6.75
N LEU A 432 10.98 -11.97 -7.75
CA LEU A 432 9.77 -12.53 -8.36
C LEU A 432 9.87 -14.00 -8.80
N GLN A 433 11.02 -14.41 -9.36
CA GLN A 433 11.17 -15.75 -9.92
C GLN A 433 11.25 -16.83 -8.83
N SER A 434 11.62 -16.49 -7.60
CA SER A 434 11.71 -17.47 -6.52
C SER A 434 10.34 -18.00 -6.11
N TRP A 435 9.26 -17.29 -6.45
CA TRP A 435 7.88 -17.67 -6.18
C TRP A 435 7.22 -18.46 -7.32
N ALA A 436 7.89 -18.69 -8.44
CA ALA A 436 7.34 -19.45 -9.56
C ALA A 436 6.77 -20.81 -9.12
N GLY A 437 5.55 -21.12 -9.55
CA GLY A 437 4.86 -22.37 -9.22
C GLY A 437 4.33 -22.51 -7.78
N PHE A 438 4.50 -21.49 -6.92
CA PHE A 438 3.96 -21.51 -5.56
C PHE A 438 2.42 -21.52 -5.56
N LEU A 439 1.84 -22.47 -4.81
CA LEU A 439 0.41 -22.74 -4.68
C LEU A 439 -0.31 -22.87 -6.04
N THR A 440 0.24 -23.71 -6.92
CA THR A 440 -0.38 -24.06 -8.19
C THR A 440 -1.76 -24.68 -7.96
N GLY A 441 -2.79 -24.12 -8.59
CA GLY A 441 -4.19 -24.54 -8.39
C GLY A 441 -4.89 -23.84 -7.21
N SER A 442 -4.23 -22.86 -6.57
CA SER A 442 -4.90 -21.96 -5.62
C SER A 442 -6.00 -21.13 -6.29
N ASP A 443 -6.76 -20.37 -5.50
CA ASP A 443 -7.74 -19.44 -6.04
C ASP A 443 -7.29 -17.99 -5.84
N ARG A 444 -7.04 -17.28 -6.95
CA ARG A 444 -6.82 -15.83 -6.99
C ARG A 444 -5.80 -15.32 -5.97
N ILE A 445 -4.55 -15.73 -6.13
CA ILE A 445 -3.40 -15.12 -5.44
C ILE A 445 -2.65 -14.16 -6.38
N ILE A 446 -2.06 -13.11 -5.82
CA ILE A 446 -1.25 -12.11 -6.51
C ILE A 446 0.14 -12.08 -5.86
N LEU A 447 1.18 -11.97 -6.68
CA LEU A 447 2.51 -11.64 -6.21
C LEU A 447 2.73 -10.13 -6.33
N ASP A 448 3.09 -9.52 -5.22
CA ASP A 448 3.38 -8.09 -5.10
C ASP A 448 4.89 -7.87 -4.95
N THR A 449 5.45 -6.94 -5.72
CA THR A 449 6.87 -6.57 -5.70
C THR A 449 7.06 -5.07 -5.62
N HIS A 450 8.11 -4.65 -4.91
CA HIS A 450 8.38 -3.25 -4.59
C HIS A 450 9.74 -2.79 -5.13
N PRO A 451 9.88 -2.59 -6.45
CA PRO A 451 11.15 -2.22 -7.04
C PRO A 451 11.51 -0.73 -6.80
N TYR A 452 12.67 -0.52 -6.19
CA TYR A 452 13.28 0.81 -6.04
C TYR A 452 14.77 0.79 -6.38
N PHE A 453 15.28 1.87 -6.96
CA PHE A 453 16.74 2.07 -7.10
C PHE A 453 17.36 2.79 -5.90
N SER A 454 16.57 3.53 -5.12
CA SER A 454 17.03 4.35 -3.98
C SER A 454 17.81 3.59 -2.92
N PHE A 455 17.42 2.34 -2.62
CA PHE A 455 17.84 1.67 -1.37
C PHE A 455 18.85 0.55 -1.56
N GLY A 456 19.43 0.42 -2.75
CA GLY A 456 20.48 -0.57 -3.04
C GLY A 456 21.87 -0.23 -2.50
N GLY A 457 22.00 0.88 -1.75
CA GLY A 457 23.27 1.40 -1.22
C GLY A 457 24.24 1.95 -2.28
N GLN A 458 23.79 2.06 -3.52
CA GLN A 458 24.57 2.63 -4.62
C GLN A 458 24.47 4.16 -4.60
N PRO A 459 25.55 4.88 -4.97
CA PRO A 459 25.54 6.34 -4.92
C PRO A 459 24.57 6.99 -5.92
N ASN A 460 24.10 6.25 -6.93
CA ASN A 460 23.11 6.67 -7.93
C ASN A 460 23.34 8.07 -8.52
N ASN A 461 24.61 8.42 -8.76
CA ASN A 461 25.02 9.77 -9.17
C ASN A 461 25.07 9.96 -10.69
N GLN A 462 24.56 9.01 -11.49
CA GLN A 462 24.38 9.24 -12.92
C GLN A 462 23.29 10.30 -13.15
N PRO A 463 23.51 11.26 -14.07
CA PRO A 463 22.61 12.39 -14.24
C PRO A 463 21.26 11.95 -14.80
N ILE A 464 20.17 12.40 -14.18
CA ILE A 464 18.82 12.32 -14.74
C ILE A 464 18.53 13.52 -15.65
N ALA A 465 19.10 14.69 -15.35
CA ALA A 465 18.96 15.93 -16.11
C ALA A 465 19.95 15.99 -17.28
N THR A 466 19.69 15.22 -18.34
CA THR A 466 20.58 15.12 -19.51
C THR A 466 20.14 15.94 -20.72
N SER A 467 18.84 16.14 -20.92
CA SER A 467 18.25 16.80 -22.08
C SER A 467 16.81 17.21 -21.81
N GLU A 468 16.26 18.09 -22.63
CA GLU A 468 14.82 18.36 -22.72
C GLU A 468 14.13 17.48 -23.78
N ASP A 469 14.90 16.86 -24.67
CA ASP A 469 14.39 15.95 -25.70
C ASP A 469 13.98 14.61 -25.06
N PRO A 470 12.71 14.19 -25.16
CA PRO A 470 12.21 12.92 -24.63
C PRO A 470 13.02 11.68 -25.04
N ALA A 471 13.68 11.71 -26.21
CA ALA A 471 14.49 10.59 -26.70
C ALA A 471 15.83 10.43 -25.94
N THR A 472 16.29 11.47 -25.24
CA THR A 472 17.61 11.50 -24.58
C THR A 472 17.57 11.98 -23.12
N ALA A 473 16.43 12.49 -22.66
CA ALA A 473 16.22 12.88 -21.27
C ALA A 473 16.20 11.66 -20.33
N GLY A 474 16.68 11.85 -19.09
CA GLY A 474 16.70 10.80 -18.07
C GLY A 474 18.01 10.01 -17.99
N GLY A 475 18.94 10.23 -18.93
CA GLY A 475 20.22 9.53 -18.95
C GLY A 475 20.05 8.00 -18.97
N PRO A 476 20.73 7.24 -18.10
CA PRO A 476 20.63 5.78 -18.09
C PRO A 476 19.33 5.27 -17.44
N TRP A 477 18.63 6.08 -16.66
CA TRP A 477 17.56 5.64 -15.77
C TRP A 477 16.35 5.01 -16.48
N PRO A 478 15.85 5.55 -17.61
CA PRO A 478 14.79 4.89 -18.37
C PRO A 478 15.17 3.48 -18.83
N GLY A 479 16.39 3.31 -19.36
CA GLY A 479 16.91 2.00 -19.78
C GLY A 479 17.07 1.04 -18.60
N SER A 480 17.54 1.54 -17.46
CA SER A 480 17.67 0.76 -16.22
C SER A 480 16.32 0.26 -15.69
N ALA A 481 15.28 1.09 -15.67
CA ALA A 481 13.93 0.67 -15.28
C ALA A 481 13.40 -0.44 -16.19
N CYS A 482 13.46 -0.21 -17.50
CA CYS A 482 12.96 -1.15 -18.49
C CYS A 482 13.68 -2.49 -18.47
N SER A 483 15.01 -2.48 -18.40
CA SER A 483 15.80 -3.71 -18.37
C SER A 483 15.82 -4.39 -17.00
N GLY A 484 15.72 -3.61 -15.92
CA GLY A 484 15.77 -4.10 -14.55
C GLY A 484 14.47 -4.74 -14.08
N TRP A 485 13.31 -4.24 -14.54
CA TRP A 485 12.01 -4.67 -14.00
C TRP A 485 11.15 -5.43 -15.01
N GLY A 486 11.11 -4.99 -16.28
CA GLY A 486 10.21 -5.54 -17.30
C GLY A 486 10.32 -7.05 -17.52
N PRO A 487 11.52 -7.60 -17.79
CA PRO A 487 11.70 -9.03 -17.99
C PRO A 487 11.27 -9.88 -16.78
N GLY A 488 11.54 -9.40 -15.56
CA GLY A 488 11.19 -10.08 -14.33
C GLY A 488 9.66 -10.15 -14.14
N MET A 489 8.99 -9.03 -14.36
CA MET A 489 7.52 -8.94 -14.30
C MET A 489 6.86 -9.90 -15.29
N ASN A 490 7.29 -9.91 -16.55
CA ASN A 490 6.68 -10.78 -17.57
C ASN A 490 6.96 -12.27 -17.32
N THR A 491 8.16 -12.61 -16.83
CA THR A 491 8.49 -13.99 -16.45
C THR A 491 7.64 -14.44 -15.28
N SER A 492 7.42 -13.58 -14.28
CA SER A 492 6.54 -13.87 -13.14
C SER A 492 5.10 -14.05 -13.58
N ARG A 493 4.58 -13.20 -14.49
CA ARG A 493 3.22 -13.34 -15.01
C ARG A 493 2.94 -14.68 -15.70
N GLN A 494 3.97 -15.26 -16.32
CA GLN A 494 3.88 -16.58 -16.95
C GLN A 494 4.04 -17.74 -15.97
N ALA A 495 4.96 -17.61 -15.00
CA ALA A 495 5.38 -18.72 -14.15
C ALA A 495 4.68 -18.79 -12.78
N PHE A 496 4.24 -17.65 -12.25
CA PHE A 496 3.49 -17.54 -11.00
C PHE A 496 2.00 -17.33 -11.27
N GLY A 497 1.65 -16.28 -12.03
CA GLY A 497 0.27 -15.86 -12.24
C GLY A 497 0.15 -14.34 -12.19
N VAL A 498 -0.93 -13.82 -11.60
CA VAL A 498 -1.10 -12.37 -11.51
C VAL A 498 0.03 -11.77 -10.66
N THR A 499 0.77 -10.82 -11.23
CA THR A 499 1.91 -10.15 -10.58
C THR A 499 1.77 -8.65 -10.80
N VAL A 500 1.90 -7.88 -9.72
CA VAL A 500 1.77 -6.42 -9.71
C VAL A 500 2.98 -5.78 -9.05
N ALA A 501 3.28 -4.53 -9.42
CA ALA A 501 4.20 -3.71 -8.68
C ALA A 501 3.42 -2.85 -7.68
N GLY A 502 3.21 -3.34 -6.46
CA GLY A 502 2.46 -2.66 -5.41
C GLY A 502 3.13 -1.38 -4.94
N GLU A 503 4.43 -1.22 -5.20
CA GLU A 503 5.13 0.03 -4.94
C GLU A 503 6.26 0.29 -5.93
N PHE A 504 6.36 1.53 -6.41
CA PHE A 504 7.52 2.11 -7.10
C PHE A 504 7.42 3.63 -7.04
N SER A 505 8.50 4.37 -7.28
CA SER A 505 8.46 5.84 -7.31
C SER A 505 9.45 6.42 -8.31
N ASN A 506 9.53 7.75 -8.39
CA ASN A 506 10.61 8.42 -9.12
C ASN A 506 11.91 8.50 -8.30
N GLY A 507 11.94 7.89 -7.12
CA GLY A 507 13.12 7.70 -6.28
C GLY A 507 14.16 6.84 -6.99
N TYR A 508 14.94 7.46 -7.87
CA TYR A 508 16.15 6.85 -8.41
C TYR A 508 17.33 7.05 -7.44
N ASN A 509 17.21 7.97 -6.48
CA ASN A 509 18.11 8.21 -5.35
C ASN A 509 17.34 8.26 -4.03
N ASP A 510 18.04 8.25 -2.90
CA ASP A 510 17.48 8.25 -1.55
C ASP A 510 17.55 9.63 -0.85
N CYS A 511 17.51 10.73 -1.63
CA CYS A 511 17.34 12.06 -1.05
C CYS A 511 15.88 12.34 -0.69
N GLY A 512 15.71 13.01 0.45
CA GLY A 512 14.41 13.41 0.99
C GLY A 512 14.49 13.51 2.51
N LEU A 513 13.79 14.49 3.09
CA LEU A 513 13.73 14.62 4.55
C LEU A 513 13.14 13.34 5.15
N TYR A 514 13.91 12.71 6.04
CA TYR A 514 13.56 11.47 6.75
C TYR A 514 13.31 10.24 5.87
N LEU A 515 13.64 10.27 4.58
CA LEU A 515 13.40 9.15 3.66
C LEU A 515 14.12 7.87 4.11
N THR A 516 15.35 7.99 4.60
CA THR A 516 16.13 6.88 5.18
C THR A 516 15.92 6.72 6.70
N GLY A 517 14.86 7.34 7.24
CA GLY A 517 14.53 7.43 8.66
C GLY A 517 14.90 8.79 9.28
N VAL A 518 14.35 9.09 10.46
CA VAL A 518 14.53 10.40 11.14
C VAL A 518 16.00 10.75 11.41
N ASN A 519 16.80 9.73 11.72
CA ASN A 519 18.26 9.82 11.91
C ASN A 519 19.02 9.07 10.80
N GLY A 520 18.39 8.89 9.65
CA GLY A 520 18.96 8.20 8.50
C GLY A 520 20.06 9.01 7.81
N SER A 521 20.96 8.30 7.14
CA SER A 521 21.95 8.88 6.23
C SER A 521 21.67 8.42 4.81
N GLN A 522 21.75 9.33 3.85
CA GLN A 522 21.59 9.01 2.44
C GLN A 522 22.86 8.37 1.87
N SER A 523 22.68 7.48 0.91
CA SER A 523 23.73 6.86 0.12
C SER A 523 24.02 7.62 -1.18
N TYR A 524 23.10 8.47 -1.63
CA TYR A 524 23.27 9.32 -2.81
C TYR A 524 24.59 10.10 -2.77
N GLY A 525 25.38 9.97 -3.83
CA GLY A 525 26.71 10.58 -3.92
C GLY A 525 26.71 12.04 -4.37
N GLY A 526 25.54 12.65 -4.58
CA GLY A 526 25.36 14.04 -5.01
C GLY A 526 24.73 14.92 -3.93
N ASP A 527 24.37 16.15 -4.30
CA ASP A 527 23.71 17.09 -3.41
C ASP A 527 22.20 16.79 -3.30
N CYS A 528 21.71 16.54 -2.08
CA CYS A 528 20.29 16.32 -1.80
C CYS A 528 19.47 17.61 -1.78
N SER A 529 20.07 18.80 -1.68
CA SER A 529 19.34 20.07 -1.60
C SER A 529 18.41 20.27 -2.80
N LEU A 530 18.85 19.86 -4.00
CA LEU A 530 18.05 19.87 -5.22
C LEU A 530 16.83 18.96 -5.09
N TRP A 531 16.99 17.78 -4.49
CA TRP A 531 15.94 16.76 -4.41
C TRP A 531 14.97 16.98 -3.27
N GLU A 532 15.27 17.88 -2.33
CA GLU A 532 14.38 18.27 -1.22
C GLU A 532 13.55 19.54 -1.52
N ASP A 533 13.73 20.16 -2.69
CA ASP A 533 12.95 21.33 -3.12
C ASP A 533 12.74 21.35 -4.64
N SER A 534 11.59 20.82 -5.06
CA SER A 534 11.20 20.76 -6.48
C SER A 534 10.94 22.13 -7.14
N SER A 535 10.80 23.21 -6.37
CA SER A 535 10.62 24.56 -6.95
C SER A 535 11.86 25.02 -7.73
N THR A 536 13.01 24.40 -7.46
CA THR A 536 14.29 24.67 -8.11
C THR A 536 14.52 23.83 -9.38
N TRP A 537 13.65 22.86 -9.69
CA TRP A 537 13.83 21.95 -10.82
C TRP A 537 13.63 22.65 -12.15
N ASN A 538 14.67 22.63 -12.98
CA ASN A 538 14.61 23.13 -14.35
C ASN A 538 13.91 22.13 -15.30
N THR A 539 13.74 22.55 -16.55
CA THR A 539 13.09 21.78 -17.62
C THR A 539 13.76 20.44 -17.90
N SER A 540 15.09 20.35 -17.86
CA SER A 540 15.80 19.09 -18.11
C SER A 540 15.70 18.08 -16.96
N VAL A 541 15.66 18.54 -15.70
CA VAL A 541 15.34 17.68 -14.54
C VAL A 541 13.94 17.10 -14.71
N LYS A 542 12.95 17.95 -14.98
CA LYS A 542 11.55 17.52 -15.15
C LYS A 542 11.38 16.55 -16.31
N ALA A 543 12.02 16.82 -17.45
CA ALA A 543 12.03 15.93 -18.60
C ALA A 543 12.66 14.57 -18.25
N GLY A 544 13.78 14.56 -17.52
CA GLY A 544 14.43 13.32 -17.11
C GLY A 544 13.60 12.47 -16.15
N VAL A 545 13.00 13.10 -15.14
CA VAL A 545 12.08 12.44 -14.19
C VAL A 545 10.85 11.89 -14.93
N MET A 546 10.29 12.66 -15.86
CA MET A 546 9.16 12.21 -16.70
C MET A 546 9.52 10.94 -17.51
N GLN A 547 10.68 10.93 -18.18
CA GLN A 547 11.09 9.75 -18.97
C GLN A 547 11.38 8.53 -18.10
N PHE A 548 11.90 8.74 -16.89
CA PHE A 548 12.06 7.68 -15.91
C PHE A 548 10.70 7.13 -15.43
N ALA A 549 9.74 8.00 -15.14
CA ALA A 549 8.39 7.62 -14.75
C ALA A 549 7.69 6.78 -15.84
N LEU A 550 7.72 7.24 -17.10
CA LEU A 550 7.14 6.53 -18.24
C LEU A 550 7.77 5.15 -18.43
N ALA A 551 9.10 5.05 -18.36
CA ALA A 551 9.80 3.78 -18.50
C ALA A 551 9.48 2.81 -17.36
N SER A 552 9.38 3.32 -16.14
CA SER A 552 8.97 2.56 -14.95
C SER A 552 7.55 1.99 -15.11
N MET A 553 6.59 2.83 -15.49
CA MET A 553 5.19 2.44 -15.71
C MET A 553 5.04 1.38 -16.80
N ASP A 554 5.78 1.51 -17.91
CA ASP A 554 5.75 0.53 -19.00
C ASP A 554 6.39 -0.81 -18.59
N ALA A 555 7.54 -0.76 -17.90
CA ALA A 555 8.25 -1.94 -17.43
C ALA A 555 7.41 -2.77 -16.45
N LEU A 556 6.76 -2.10 -15.49
CA LEU A 556 6.00 -2.76 -14.44
C LEU A 556 4.63 -3.23 -14.94
N GLY A 557 3.99 -2.37 -15.72
CA GLY A 557 2.75 -2.65 -16.42
C GLY A 557 1.48 -2.60 -15.58
N ASP A 558 1.44 -3.28 -14.43
CA ASP A 558 0.37 -3.15 -13.43
C ASP A 558 1.05 -2.63 -12.17
N TRP A 559 0.72 -1.40 -11.77
CA TRP A 559 1.56 -0.68 -10.84
C TRP A 559 0.77 0.23 -9.90
N PHE A 560 1.35 0.48 -8.73
CA PHE A 560 0.91 1.45 -7.75
C PHE A 560 2.08 2.36 -7.38
N PHE A 561 1.99 3.65 -7.72
CA PHE A 561 3.04 4.60 -7.40
C PHE A 561 3.03 4.94 -5.89
N TRP A 562 4.19 4.86 -5.24
CA TRP A 562 4.42 5.26 -3.85
C TRP A 562 4.92 6.72 -3.81
N THR A 563 4.08 7.69 -3.45
CA THR A 563 2.67 7.65 -3.01
C THR A 563 1.86 8.75 -3.70
N TRP A 564 0.53 8.81 -3.51
CA TRP A 564 -0.33 9.86 -4.05
C TRP A 564 0.20 11.26 -3.70
N LYS A 565 0.50 11.51 -2.43
CA LYS A 565 1.08 12.77 -1.98
C LYS A 565 1.94 12.65 -0.74
N ILE A 566 2.84 13.63 -0.61
CA ILE A 566 3.68 13.85 0.56
C ILE A 566 3.19 15.13 1.24
N GLY A 567 3.04 15.09 2.56
CA GLY A 567 2.70 16.24 3.38
C GLY A 567 3.84 17.25 3.46
N ASN A 568 3.48 18.51 3.72
CA ASN A 568 4.47 19.55 3.96
C ASN A 568 5.24 19.27 5.25
N ALA A 569 6.52 19.65 5.26
CA ALA A 569 7.25 19.88 6.50
C ALA A 569 6.73 21.15 7.20
N THR A 570 7.18 21.40 8.43
CA THR A 570 6.82 22.57 9.25
C THR A 570 7.13 23.92 8.60
N ASP A 571 8.00 23.96 7.59
CA ASP A 571 8.30 25.14 6.78
C ASP A 571 7.36 25.32 5.57
N GLY A 572 6.40 24.43 5.38
CA GLY A 572 5.43 24.47 4.30
C GLY A 572 5.90 23.84 2.98
N VAL A 573 7.05 23.16 2.96
CA VAL A 573 7.61 22.56 1.73
C VAL A 573 7.49 21.05 1.74
N VAL A 574 7.14 20.45 0.60
CA VAL A 574 7.25 19.00 0.38
C VAL A 574 8.72 18.62 0.20
N ARG A 575 9.28 17.90 1.17
CA ARG A 575 10.72 17.59 1.25
C ARG A 575 11.13 16.26 0.61
N SER A 576 10.20 15.53 0.00
CA SER A 576 10.46 14.28 -0.73
C SER A 576 9.72 14.24 -2.08
N PRO A 577 9.90 15.23 -2.97
CA PRO A 577 9.12 15.40 -4.20
C PRO A 577 9.16 14.23 -5.19
N LEU A 578 10.25 13.43 -5.23
CA LEU A 578 10.34 12.23 -6.09
C LEU A 578 9.32 11.13 -5.71
N TRP A 579 8.69 11.27 -4.55
CA TRP A 579 7.74 10.31 -3.97
C TRP A 579 6.29 10.82 -3.96
N SER A 580 6.01 11.96 -4.62
CA SER A 580 4.67 12.56 -4.67
C SER A 580 4.12 12.55 -6.10
N TYR A 581 3.11 11.71 -6.35
CA TYR A 581 2.43 11.65 -7.65
C TYR A 581 1.71 12.97 -7.96
N GLN A 582 0.95 13.49 -6.99
CA GLN A 582 0.18 14.73 -7.10
C GLN A 582 1.09 15.91 -7.43
N LEU A 583 2.18 16.10 -6.67
CA LEU A 583 3.13 17.17 -6.93
C LEU A 583 3.81 16.99 -8.29
N GLY A 584 4.02 15.75 -8.73
CA GLY A 584 4.56 15.48 -10.06
C GLY A 584 3.65 15.86 -11.21
N LEU A 585 2.33 15.69 -11.04
CA LEU A 585 1.35 16.20 -12.00
C LEU A 585 1.34 17.73 -12.04
N GLU A 586 1.26 18.36 -10.86
CA GLU A 586 1.26 19.83 -10.71
C GLU A 586 2.54 20.47 -11.27
N GLY A 587 3.67 19.81 -11.04
CA GLY A 587 4.99 20.28 -11.41
C GLY A 587 5.43 19.94 -12.83
N GLY A 588 4.69 19.08 -13.54
CA GLY A 588 4.92 18.71 -14.93
C GLY A 588 6.04 17.68 -15.16
N TRP A 589 6.29 16.80 -14.20
CA TRP A 589 7.24 15.67 -14.32
C TRP A 589 6.59 14.30 -14.18
N MET A 590 5.25 14.23 -14.23
CA MET A 590 4.47 12.99 -14.32
C MET A 590 3.50 13.05 -15.50
N PRO A 591 3.24 11.93 -16.19
CA PRO A 591 2.34 11.91 -17.32
C PRO A 591 0.90 12.19 -16.87
N THR A 592 0.22 13.09 -17.58
CA THR A 592 -1.19 13.42 -17.30
C THR A 592 -2.15 12.31 -17.77
N ASP A 593 -1.72 11.48 -18.73
CA ASP A 593 -2.38 10.23 -19.11
C ASP A 593 -1.40 9.06 -18.88
N PRO A 594 -1.65 8.16 -17.91
CA PRO A 594 -0.74 7.07 -17.58
C PRO A 594 -0.49 6.11 -18.75
N ARG A 595 -1.41 6.04 -19.72
CA ARG A 595 -1.28 5.16 -20.91
C ARG A 595 -0.20 5.65 -21.88
N SER A 596 0.26 6.89 -21.73
CA SER A 596 1.39 7.41 -22.52
C SER A 596 2.71 6.70 -22.25
N ALA A 597 2.80 5.92 -21.15
CA ALA A 597 3.94 5.05 -20.88
C ALA A 597 4.07 3.88 -21.87
N LEU A 598 2.96 3.41 -22.46
CA LEU A 598 2.94 2.19 -23.26
C LEU A 598 3.92 2.24 -24.44
N GLY A 599 4.86 1.29 -24.47
CA GLY A 599 5.89 1.18 -25.51
C GLY A 599 7.17 1.97 -25.23
N LYS A 600 7.27 2.64 -24.08
CA LYS A 600 8.49 3.37 -23.70
C LYS A 600 9.71 2.47 -23.61
N CYS A 601 9.57 1.23 -23.15
CA CYS A 601 10.66 0.28 -23.08
C CYS A 601 11.19 -0.13 -24.45
N GLU A 602 10.31 -0.31 -25.43
CA GLU A 602 10.72 -0.54 -26.82
C GLU A 602 11.46 0.67 -27.39
N GLU A 603 10.96 1.88 -27.11
CA GLU A 603 11.58 3.15 -27.55
C GLU A 603 13.02 3.30 -27.04
N VAL A 604 13.30 2.93 -25.79
CA VAL A 604 14.65 2.95 -25.21
C VAL A 604 15.49 1.72 -25.56
N GLY A 605 15.02 0.88 -26.48
CA GLY A 605 15.77 -0.25 -27.03
C GLY A 605 15.74 -1.52 -26.17
N VAL A 606 14.89 -1.59 -25.15
CA VAL A 606 14.69 -2.80 -24.34
C VAL A 606 13.59 -3.63 -24.96
N THR A 607 13.97 -4.78 -25.50
CA THR A 607 13.06 -5.80 -26.01
C THR A 607 13.23 -7.07 -25.18
N GLY A 608 12.15 -7.77 -24.87
CA GLY A 608 12.17 -8.92 -23.97
C GLY A 608 10.97 -9.82 -24.11
N THR A 609 10.88 -10.85 -23.27
CA THR A 609 9.73 -11.76 -23.22
C THR A 609 8.46 -10.97 -22.97
N SER A 610 7.51 -11.00 -23.89
CA SER A 610 6.19 -10.44 -23.70
C SER A 610 5.30 -11.44 -22.97
N PHE A 611 4.53 -10.96 -21.98
CA PHE A 611 3.37 -11.70 -21.49
C PHE A 611 2.22 -11.51 -22.50
N ASP A 612 1.56 -12.60 -22.88
CA ASP A 612 0.51 -12.58 -23.91
C ASP A 612 -0.87 -12.14 -23.38
N GLY A 613 -0.95 -11.81 -22.09
CA GLY A 613 -2.20 -11.44 -21.42
C GLY A 613 -3.03 -12.62 -20.93
N THR A 614 -2.54 -13.86 -21.06
CA THR A 614 -3.31 -15.07 -20.71
C THR A 614 -2.85 -15.68 -19.39
N TYR A 615 -3.76 -15.73 -18.42
CA TYR A 615 -3.59 -16.51 -17.20
C TYR A 615 -4.27 -17.88 -17.28
N SER A 616 -3.80 -18.83 -16.48
CA SER A 616 -4.51 -20.10 -16.27
C SER A 616 -5.85 -19.83 -15.58
N ALA A 617 -6.88 -20.61 -15.94
CA ALA A 617 -8.24 -20.36 -15.43
C ALA A 617 -8.32 -20.31 -13.90
N TRP A 618 -7.60 -21.18 -13.18
CA TRP A 618 -7.58 -21.19 -11.71
C TRP A 618 -7.00 -19.90 -11.10
N GLN A 619 -6.04 -19.25 -11.76
CA GLN A 619 -5.40 -18.01 -11.29
C GLN A 619 -6.40 -16.84 -11.24
N THR A 620 -7.49 -16.93 -12.02
CA THR A 620 -8.55 -15.91 -12.07
C THR A 620 -9.90 -16.39 -11.54
N GLY A 621 -9.92 -17.51 -10.79
CA GLY A 621 -11.15 -18.04 -10.18
C GLY A 621 -12.03 -18.86 -11.12
N GLY A 622 -11.50 -19.30 -12.25
CA GLY A 622 -12.13 -20.26 -13.15
C GLY A 622 -11.87 -21.72 -12.78
N ALA A 623 -11.93 -22.59 -13.79
CA ALA A 623 -11.77 -24.04 -13.60
C ALA A 623 -10.43 -24.41 -12.95
N GLY A 624 -10.48 -25.26 -11.91
CA GLY A 624 -9.31 -25.69 -11.13
C GLY A 624 -8.95 -24.77 -9.95
N ALA A 625 -9.69 -23.68 -9.73
CA ALA A 625 -9.50 -22.86 -8.54
C ALA A 625 -9.82 -23.64 -7.25
N GLY A 626 -8.90 -23.59 -6.28
CA GLY A 626 -9.04 -24.29 -4.99
C GLY A 626 -8.57 -25.75 -4.99
N THR A 627 -8.00 -26.25 -6.11
CA THR A 627 -7.38 -27.57 -6.17
C THR A 627 -5.86 -27.46 -6.14
N ILE A 628 -5.32 -26.99 -5.00
CA ILE A 628 -3.88 -26.85 -4.79
C ILE A 628 -3.19 -28.21 -4.91
N ASP A 629 -2.03 -28.25 -5.57
CA ASP A 629 -1.22 -29.46 -5.72
C ASP A 629 -0.95 -30.14 -4.36
N ALA A 630 -1.23 -31.45 -4.28
CA ALA A 630 -1.09 -32.22 -3.04
C ALA A 630 0.34 -32.24 -2.50
N SER A 631 1.35 -32.07 -3.36
CA SER A 631 2.74 -31.95 -2.94
C SER A 631 3.01 -30.63 -2.19
N GLU A 632 2.34 -29.54 -2.56
CA GLU A 632 2.46 -28.26 -1.89
C GLU A 632 1.67 -28.24 -0.58
N THR A 633 0.47 -28.79 -0.55
CA THR A 633 -0.30 -28.93 0.71
C THR A 633 0.41 -29.83 1.71
N ALA A 634 1.15 -30.86 1.25
CA ALA A 634 1.97 -31.69 2.14
C ALA A 634 3.17 -30.94 2.73
N VAL A 635 3.72 -29.94 2.04
CA VAL A 635 4.88 -29.15 2.49
C VAL A 635 4.44 -27.96 3.37
N TYR A 636 3.43 -27.22 2.95
CA TYR A 636 3.03 -25.96 3.58
C TYR A 636 1.77 -26.07 4.45
N GLY A 637 1.02 -27.17 4.36
CA GLY A 637 -0.26 -27.32 5.06
C GLY A 637 -0.20 -27.67 6.53
N THR A 638 0.98 -27.64 7.15
CA THR A 638 1.11 -27.79 8.60
C THR A 638 1.21 -26.41 9.24
N TRP A 639 0.24 -26.10 10.10
CA TRP A 639 0.20 -24.86 10.88
C TRP A 639 0.11 -25.15 12.40
N PRO A 640 0.90 -24.47 13.26
CA PRO A 640 2.01 -23.57 12.93
C PRO A 640 3.16 -24.25 12.17
N PRO A 641 4.10 -23.49 11.57
CA PRO A 641 5.21 -24.06 10.83
C PRO A 641 6.07 -24.99 11.71
N ALA A 642 6.57 -26.09 11.13
CA ALA A 642 7.34 -27.10 11.85
C ALA A 642 8.71 -26.62 12.37
N THR A 643 9.16 -25.45 11.92
CA THR A 643 10.36 -24.75 12.39
C THR A 643 10.09 -23.26 12.44
N ILE A 644 10.73 -22.55 13.37
CA ILE A 644 10.73 -21.09 13.44
C ILE A 644 12.19 -20.64 13.48
N SER A 645 12.53 -19.61 12.70
CA SER A 645 13.89 -19.04 12.70
C SER A 645 14.26 -18.56 14.10
N ASN A 646 15.52 -18.76 14.49
CA ASN A 646 16.02 -18.45 15.84
C ASN A 646 15.33 -19.19 17.00
N VAL A 647 14.70 -20.35 16.72
CA VAL A 647 14.17 -21.27 17.75
C VAL A 647 14.76 -22.67 17.56
N PRO A 648 15.43 -23.25 18.56
CA PRO A 648 15.88 -24.64 18.50
C PRO A 648 14.70 -25.60 18.30
N ALA A 649 14.85 -26.59 17.41
CA ALA A 649 13.75 -27.52 17.07
C ALA A 649 13.17 -28.25 18.30
N ASN A 650 13.99 -28.56 19.30
CA ASN A 650 13.55 -29.22 20.54
C ASN A 650 12.81 -28.27 21.51
N ALA A 651 12.85 -26.95 21.27
CA ALA A 651 12.17 -25.95 22.06
C ALA A 651 10.87 -25.46 21.40
N LEU A 652 10.59 -25.83 20.14
CA LEU A 652 9.44 -25.30 19.40
C LEU A 652 8.10 -25.63 20.08
N THR A 653 7.95 -26.78 20.71
CA THR A 653 6.72 -27.14 21.46
C THR A 653 6.58 -26.39 22.79
N LEU A 654 7.60 -25.64 23.19
CA LEU A 654 7.65 -24.89 24.43
C LEU A 654 7.54 -23.38 24.21
N VAL A 655 7.51 -22.91 22.96
CA VAL A 655 7.43 -21.47 22.67
C VAL A 655 6.07 -20.88 23.07
N PRO A 656 6.04 -19.58 23.41
CA PRO A 656 4.80 -18.82 23.53
C PRO A 656 3.82 -19.08 22.38
N THR A 657 2.57 -19.36 22.77
CA THR A 657 1.40 -19.43 21.88
C THR A 657 0.24 -18.74 22.56
N TYR A 658 -0.74 -18.32 21.77
CA TYR A 658 -2.01 -17.79 22.25
C TYR A 658 -3.11 -18.86 22.19
N THR A 659 -4.23 -18.58 22.87
CA THR A 659 -5.41 -19.46 22.92
C THR A 659 -6.62 -18.75 22.35
N ALA A 660 -7.44 -19.48 21.58
CA ALA A 660 -8.67 -18.98 20.97
C ALA A 660 -9.82 -18.93 22.00
N THR A 661 -9.71 -18.03 22.99
CA THR A 661 -10.73 -17.79 24.02
C THR A 661 -11.07 -16.31 24.17
N GLY A 662 -10.47 -15.46 23.34
CA GLY A 662 -10.68 -14.02 23.31
C GLY A 662 -12.00 -13.63 22.64
N SER A 663 -12.41 -12.39 22.88
CA SER A 663 -13.53 -11.80 22.14
C SER A 663 -13.03 -11.29 20.80
N VAL A 664 -13.81 -11.53 19.74
CA VAL A 664 -13.49 -11.02 18.40
C VAL A 664 -13.79 -9.51 18.36
N PRO A 665 -12.79 -8.66 18.04
CA PRO A 665 -13.04 -7.24 17.78
C PRO A 665 -14.04 -7.06 16.63
N THR A 666 -15.00 -6.15 16.79
CA THR A 666 -15.99 -5.87 15.75
C THR A 666 -15.60 -4.63 14.97
N LEU A 667 -15.43 -4.79 13.66
CA LEU A 667 -15.27 -3.68 12.73
C LEU A 667 -16.65 -3.21 12.32
N THR A 668 -17.02 -1.99 12.73
CA THR A 668 -18.36 -1.44 12.46
C THR A 668 -18.32 -0.43 11.34
N TYR A 669 -19.42 -0.36 10.59
CA TYR A 669 -19.71 0.79 9.75
C TYR A 669 -20.09 1.95 10.66
N ILE A 670 -19.32 3.03 10.62
CA ILE A 670 -19.74 4.29 11.21
C ILE A 670 -20.37 5.09 10.07
N THR A 671 -21.69 5.24 10.08
CA THR A 671 -22.37 6.18 9.20
C THR A 671 -21.70 7.53 9.38
N PRO A 672 -21.21 8.19 8.32
CA PRO A 672 -20.67 9.54 8.45
C PRO A 672 -21.77 10.41 9.05
N THR A 673 -21.66 10.77 10.32
CA THR A 673 -22.56 11.75 10.93
C THR A 673 -22.21 13.08 10.27
N PRO A 674 -23.12 13.71 9.51
CA PRO A 674 -22.84 15.03 8.96
C PRO A 674 -22.56 15.97 10.13
N THR A 675 -21.52 16.79 10.02
CA THR A 675 -21.24 17.88 10.97
C THR A 675 -22.25 19.04 10.84
N GLY A 676 -23.25 18.92 9.95
CA GLY A 676 -24.32 19.88 9.69
C GLY A 676 -25.74 19.31 9.79
N SER A 677 -26.74 20.20 9.81
CA SER A 677 -28.16 19.95 10.11
C SER A 677 -28.97 19.19 9.05
N ALA A 678 -28.33 18.62 8.03
CA ALA A 678 -29.00 17.78 7.06
C ALA A 678 -29.07 16.33 7.58
N ALA A 679 -30.22 15.94 8.13
CA ALA A 679 -30.50 14.56 8.48
C ALA A 679 -30.37 13.68 7.21
N MET A 680 -29.33 12.84 7.12
CA MET A 680 -29.30 11.80 6.11
C MET A 680 -30.44 10.81 6.40
N VAL A 681 -31.13 10.41 5.34
CA VAL A 681 -32.09 9.31 5.38
C VAL A 681 -31.32 8.08 5.88
N THR A 682 -31.83 7.42 6.93
CA THR A 682 -31.29 6.13 7.36
C THR A 682 -31.30 5.21 6.15
N PRO A 683 -30.15 4.66 5.71
CA PRO A 683 -30.11 3.79 4.56
C PRO A 683 -31.18 2.71 4.70
N THR A 684 -31.98 2.49 3.66
CA THR A 684 -32.98 1.40 3.66
C THR A 684 -32.34 0.01 3.59
N VAL A 685 -31.00 -0.05 3.54
CA VAL A 685 -30.19 -1.27 3.46
C VAL A 685 -29.68 -1.64 4.86
N SER A 686 -29.79 -2.91 5.23
CA SER A 686 -29.24 -3.45 6.48
C SER A 686 -27.72 -3.32 6.47
N ILE A 687 -27.18 -2.46 7.32
CA ILE A 687 -25.75 -2.45 7.66
C ILE A 687 -25.46 -3.68 8.52
N TRP A 688 -24.82 -4.68 7.92
CA TRP A 688 -24.41 -5.91 8.58
C TRP A 688 -23.42 -5.63 9.72
N ASN A 689 -23.24 -6.60 10.62
CA ASN A 689 -22.44 -6.49 11.83
C ASN A 689 -20.92 -6.48 11.59
N GLY A 690 -20.46 -6.39 10.34
CA GLY A 690 -19.04 -6.50 9.98
C GLY A 690 -18.53 -7.93 9.85
N TRP A 691 -19.43 -8.92 9.83
CA TRP A 691 -19.11 -10.35 9.81
C TRP A 691 -19.87 -11.05 8.68
N PHE A 692 -19.15 -11.61 7.71
CA PHE A 692 -19.72 -12.17 6.48
C PHE A 692 -20.12 -13.64 6.65
N ASP A 693 -19.22 -14.48 7.15
CA ASP A 693 -19.52 -15.90 7.38
C ASP A 693 -20.15 -16.11 8.76
N SER A 694 -21.47 -16.21 8.77
CA SER A 694 -22.22 -16.55 9.99
C SER A 694 -21.90 -17.93 10.58
N ALA A 695 -21.26 -18.84 9.82
CA ALA A 695 -20.81 -20.12 10.32
C ALA A 695 -19.48 -20.03 11.08
N ASP A 696 -18.73 -18.95 10.89
CA ASP A 696 -17.51 -18.71 11.63
C ASP A 696 -17.82 -18.21 13.05
N THR A 697 -17.77 -19.15 14.00
CA THR A 697 -17.97 -18.89 15.43
C THR A 697 -16.67 -18.98 16.22
N ALA A 698 -15.50 -19.02 15.56
CA ALA A 698 -14.23 -19.17 16.28
C ALA A 698 -13.92 -17.91 17.10
N GLN A 699 -13.39 -18.11 18.31
CA GLN A 699 -12.97 -17.01 19.18
C GLN A 699 -11.62 -16.44 18.73
N ALA A 700 -11.31 -15.20 19.14
CA ALA A 700 -10.01 -14.60 18.86
C ALA A 700 -8.92 -15.18 19.77
N MET A 701 -7.68 -15.14 19.31
CA MET A 701 -6.47 -15.41 20.06
C MET A 701 -6.28 -14.36 21.14
N THR A 702 -5.94 -14.85 22.33
CA THR A 702 -5.57 -14.03 23.49
C THR A 702 -4.47 -14.73 24.28
N ALA A 703 -3.76 -13.98 25.12
CA ALA A 703 -2.81 -14.55 26.07
C ALA A 703 -3.46 -15.67 26.92
N VAL A 704 -2.71 -16.76 27.13
CA VAL A 704 -3.15 -17.86 27.99
C VAL A 704 -3.14 -17.39 29.45
N ALA A 705 -4.28 -17.51 30.12
CA ALA A 705 -4.43 -17.07 31.50
C ALA A 705 -3.41 -17.76 32.44
N GLY A 706 -2.68 -16.96 33.22
CA GLY A 706 -1.67 -17.44 34.16
C GLY A 706 -0.28 -17.70 33.57
N CYS A 707 -0.07 -17.43 32.28
CA CYS A 707 1.22 -17.53 31.61
C CYS A 707 1.89 -16.16 31.53
N THR A 708 3.20 -16.11 31.74
CA THR A 708 3.97 -14.87 31.58
C THR A 708 4.71 -14.89 30.25
N TYR A 709 4.53 -13.83 29.45
CA TYR A 709 5.11 -13.70 28.12
C TYR A 709 6.31 -12.73 28.14
N PRO A 710 7.36 -12.98 27.35
CA PRO A 710 8.36 -11.95 27.04
C PRO A 710 7.73 -10.87 26.15
N ASP A 711 8.35 -9.70 26.08
CA ASP A 711 7.95 -8.62 25.18
C ASP A 711 7.82 -9.12 23.73
N ALA A 712 6.58 -9.09 23.21
CA ALA A 712 6.23 -9.56 21.87
C ALA A 712 7.01 -8.86 20.73
N TRP A 713 7.64 -7.72 20.99
CA TRP A 713 8.35 -6.91 20.01
C TRP A 713 9.87 -6.83 20.26
N ARG A 714 10.39 -7.48 21.32
CA ARG A 714 11.81 -7.46 21.71
C ARG A 714 12.32 -8.80 22.26
N ALA A 715 11.76 -9.92 21.81
CA ALA A 715 12.08 -11.26 22.32
C ALA A 715 13.07 -12.05 21.45
N LEU A 716 13.72 -11.44 20.45
CA LEU A 716 14.61 -12.18 19.55
C LEU A 716 15.87 -12.70 20.27
N ASP A 717 16.32 -11.95 21.27
CA ASP A 717 17.50 -12.29 22.10
C ASP A 717 17.12 -13.07 23.37
N SER A 718 15.83 -13.35 23.58
CA SER A 718 15.36 -14.10 24.75
C SER A 718 15.80 -15.58 24.68
N PRO A 719 16.15 -16.19 25.83
CA PRO A 719 16.57 -17.59 25.84
C PRO A 719 15.43 -18.52 25.41
N ALA A 720 15.79 -19.63 24.78
CA ALA A 720 14.81 -20.67 24.44
C ALA A 720 14.10 -21.18 25.70
N PRO A 721 12.77 -21.33 25.67
CA PRO A 721 12.02 -21.68 26.85
C PRO A 721 12.25 -23.14 27.25
N THR A 722 12.28 -23.38 28.56
CA THR A 722 12.48 -24.73 29.15
C THR A 722 11.18 -25.33 29.67
N ALA A 723 10.11 -24.54 29.76
CA ALA A 723 8.77 -24.95 30.17
C ALA A 723 7.72 -24.09 29.46
N VAL A 724 6.49 -24.62 29.38
CA VAL A 724 5.32 -23.87 28.90
C VAL A 724 4.88 -22.88 29.98
N CYS A 725 4.42 -21.70 29.57
CA CYS A 725 3.81 -20.66 30.42
C CYS A 725 4.73 -20.00 31.46
N ASN A 726 6.05 -20.19 31.34
CA ASN A 726 7.05 -19.49 32.13
C ASN A 726 8.19 -19.06 31.19
N TRP A 727 7.97 -17.98 30.44
CA TRP A 727 8.80 -17.58 29.30
C TRP A 727 9.63 -16.30 29.53
N THR A 728 9.68 -15.83 30.77
CA THR A 728 10.37 -14.60 31.20
C THR A 728 11.69 -14.87 31.89
#